data_AF-A0A5G2RJN0-F1
#
_entry.id   AF-A0A5G2RJN0-F1
#
_cell.length_a   1.000
_cell.length_b   1.000
_cell.length_c   1.000
_cell.angle_alpha   90.00
_cell.angle_beta   90.00
_cell.angle_gamma   90.00
#
_symmetry.space_group_name_H-M   'P 1'
#
loop_
_entity.id
_entity.type
_entity.pdbx_description
1 polymer ?
#
loop_
_entity_poly.entity_id
_entity_poly.type
_entity_poly.pdbx_seq_one_letter_code
_entity_poly.pdbx_strand_id
1 'polypeptide(L)'
;MLRASGLTQKWVQREISNFEYLMQLNTIAGRTYNDLSQYPVVRSCPLPPPHPAGLPALLHPSVGVDGGPSPELGPRRVLPETWFLFPAVPPHTQPHSPPLLASVFPGGTPDPDSPSGSPATPPRGAPSPVGSALLPEGQGGQVDPQDSHVAPTRVGGQFPWVLQDYVSPTLDLSNPAVFRDLSKPIGVVNPKHAQLVREKYESFEDPAGTIDKFHYGTHYSNAAGVMHYLIRVEPFTSLHVQLQSGRFDCSDRQFHSVAAAWQARLESPADVKELIPEFFYFPDFLENQNGFDLGCLQLTNEKVGDVVLPPWASSPEDFIQQHRRALESEYVSAHLHEWIDLIFGYKQRGPAAEEALNVFYYCTYEGEQYPRLRRGARAKRRAECRGHRGSPDWPACSGAVDLDQVADERERKALEGIISNFGQTPCQLLKEPHPSRLSAEEAAQRLARVDTNSPSIFQHLNQLKAFFAEVISDDVPLVLAMVPHQQPHSFITQGSPDLLVTVSANGMLGTHNWLPYDRNISNYFSFSKDPTIGNPKMQRLLSGPWVPGSGVSGQALAVAPDGRLLFSGGHWDGSLRVTALPRGKLLNQLRRHLDVVTCLALDTCGIYLISGSRDTTCMVWRLLQQGGLSVGLASKPVQVLYGHEAAVSCVAISTELDMAVSGSEDGTVIIHTVRRGHFVATLRPPGATLPGPVAHLALGSEGQIVVQSSARERLGAQVTYSLHLYSVNGRLRASLTLGEQPTALKVTEDFVLLGTAQCALHILHLNKLLPAVPPLPMKVPIRSVAVTKERSHVLVGLEDGKLIVVGAGQPSEVRSSQFARKLWRSSRRISQVSSGETEYNPGEAR
;
A
#
# COMPACT_ATOMS: atom_id res chain seq x y z
N MET A 1 -10.64 -9.87 -18.79
CA MET A 1 -11.14 -9.04 -17.66
C MET A 1 -11.14 -7.55 -17.98
N LEU A 2 -10.02 -6.94 -18.43
CA LEU A 2 -9.87 -5.50 -18.70
C LEU A 2 -11.11 -4.81 -19.33
N ARG A 3 -11.63 -5.29 -20.47
CA ARG A 3 -12.81 -4.72 -21.16
C ARG A 3 -14.07 -4.58 -20.30
N ALA A 4 -14.25 -5.38 -19.25
CA ALA A 4 -15.41 -5.32 -18.36
C ALA A 4 -15.21 -4.40 -17.13
N SER A 5 -13.99 -3.90 -16.91
CA SER A 5 -13.64 -3.10 -15.72
C SER A 5 -13.90 -1.59 -15.86
N GLY A 6 -13.99 -1.09 -17.10
CA GLY A 6 -14.03 0.35 -17.39
C GLY A 6 -12.71 1.10 -17.14
N LEU A 7 -11.67 0.48 -16.57
CA LEU A 7 -10.43 1.14 -16.15
C LEU A 7 -9.72 1.88 -17.28
N THR A 8 -9.68 1.30 -18.49
CA THR A 8 -9.09 1.96 -19.67
C THR A 8 -9.80 3.28 -19.99
N GLN A 9 -11.12 3.33 -19.90
CA GLN A 9 -11.89 4.55 -20.15
C GLN A 9 -11.60 5.60 -19.07
N LYS A 10 -11.52 5.19 -17.80
CA LYS A 10 -11.13 6.06 -16.67
C LYS A 10 -9.74 6.67 -16.84
N TRP A 11 -8.76 5.86 -17.24
CA TRP A 11 -7.40 6.33 -17.49
C TRP A 11 -7.32 7.31 -18.67
N VAL A 12 -8.00 7.01 -19.79
CA VAL A 12 -8.12 7.90 -20.95
C VAL A 12 -8.77 9.24 -20.55
N GLN A 13 -9.78 9.20 -19.68
CA GLN A 13 -10.48 10.38 -19.13
C GLN A 13 -9.72 11.09 -17.99
N ARG A 14 -8.55 10.56 -17.56
CA ARG A 14 -7.75 11.04 -16.42
C ARG A 14 -8.44 10.99 -15.05
N GLU A 15 -9.41 10.09 -14.86
CA GLU A 15 -9.94 9.75 -13.53
C GLU A 15 -8.92 8.99 -12.65
N ILE A 16 -7.93 8.34 -13.29
CA ILE A 16 -6.82 7.62 -12.63
C ILE A 16 -5.48 7.97 -13.30
N SER A 17 -4.40 7.94 -12.52
CA SER A 17 -3.03 8.25 -12.93
C SER A 17 -2.41 7.20 -13.86
N ASN A 18 -1.28 7.53 -14.51
CA ASN A 18 -0.51 6.58 -15.31
C ASN A 18 0.02 5.44 -14.43
N PHE A 19 0.55 5.76 -13.25
CA PHE A 19 1.01 4.77 -12.28
C PHE A 19 -0.11 3.81 -11.84
N GLU A 20 -1.27 4.32 -11.41
CA GLU A 20 -2.39 3.48 -10.99
C GLU A 20 -2.87 2.58 -12.12
N TYR A 21 -2.95 3.09 -13.35
CA TYR A 21 -3.36 2.28 -14.49
C TYR A 21 -2.34 1.17 -14.81
N LEU A 22 -1.04 1.45 -14.73
CA LEU A 22 0.02 0.44 -14.88
C LEU A 22 -0.04 -0.63 -13.78
N MET A 23 -0.28 -0.25 -12.52
CA MET A 23 -0.47 -1.20 -11.41
C MET A 23 -1.69 -2.11 -11.66
N GLN A 24 -2.81 -1.54 -12.12
CA GLN A 24 -4.03 -2.30 -12.43
C GLN A 24 -3.85 -3.20 -13.68
N LEU A 25 -3.15 -2.75 -14.72
CA LEU A 25 -2.83 -3.59 -15.89
C LEU A 25 -1.96 -4.79 -15.50
N ASN A 26 -0.90 -4.58 -14.71
CA ASN A 26 -0.07 -5.66 -14.19
C ASN A 26 -0.91 -6.67 -13.37
N THR A 27 -1.76 -6.18 -12.46
CA THR A 27 -2.68 -7.01 -11.65
C THR A 27 -3.62 -7.85 -12.53
N ILE A 28 -4.19 -7.26 -13.58
CA ILE A 28 -5.12 -7.94 -14.50
C ILE A 28 -4.39 -8.93 -15.43
N ALA A 29 -3.10 -8.72 -15.68
CA ALA A 29 -2.22 -9.63 -16.42
C ALA A 29 -1.58 -10.73 -15.53
N GLY A 30 -2.13 -10.98 -14.34
CA GLY A 30 -1.72 -12.06 -13.45
C GLY A 30 -0.50 -11.77 -12.56
N ARG A 31 0.12 -10.59 -12.66
CA ARG A 31 1.35 -10.25 -11.92
C ARG A 31 1.09 -10.03 -10.42
N THR A 32 1.99 -10.53 -9.56
CA THR A 32 1.99 -10.30 -8.09
C THR A 32 3.44 -10.20 -7.55
N TYR A 33 3.66 -9.80 -6.28
CA TYR A 33 4.97 -10.00 -5.58
C TYR A 33 4.92 -11.17 -4.56
N ASN A 34 3.93 -12.08 -4.59
CA ASN A 34 3.89 -13.19 -3.61
C ASN A 34 5.02 -14.23 -3.78
N ASP A 35 5.91 -13.96 -4.73
CA ASP A 35 6.33 -14.84 -5.81
C ASP A 35 7.40 -13.98 -6.60
N LEU A 36 8.51 -14.52 -7.19
CA LEU A 36 9.70 -13.82 -7.77
C LEU A 36 10.09 -13.80 -9.31
N SER A 37 9.81 -14.71 -10.26
CA SER A 37 10.07 -14.57 -11.74
C SER A 37 8.93 -14.19 -12.75
N GLN A 38 7.68 -14.71 -12.63
CA GLN A 38 6.42 -14.09 -13.13
C GLN A 38 6.01 -12.82 -12.38
N TYR A 39 6.02 -12.83 -11.07
CA TYR A 39 7.06 -13.32 -10.19
C TYR A 39 6.70 -14.79 -9.62
N PRO A 40 7.43 -16.00 -9.73
CA PRO A 40 7.89 -16.96 -8.61
C PRO A 40 9.43 -17.29 -8.40
N VAL A 41 9.97 -17.47 -7.15
CA VAL A 41 11.22 -18.23 -6.68
C VAL A 41 11.23 -18.34 -5.12
N VAL A 42 11.71 -19.39 -4.42
CA VAL A 42 11.23 -20.79 -4.30
C VAL A 42 11.89 -21.52 -3.08
N ARG A 43 11.20 -22.54 -2.54
CA ARG A 43 11.57 -23.55 -1.51
C ARG A 43 13.03 -23.65 -1.06
N SER A 44 13.25 -23.58 0.26
CA SER A 44 14.47 -24.05 0.94
C SER A 44 14.56 -25.58 1.00
N CYS A 45 15.79 -26.12 0.92
CA CYS A 45 16.12 -27.42 1.51
C CYS A 45 16.70 -27.16 2.92
N PRO A 46 16.26 -27.86 3.97
CA PRO A 46 16.78 -27.64 5.31
C PRO A 46 18.23 -28.14 5.44
N LEU A 47 19.12 -27.29 5.98
CA LEU A 47 20.39 -27.74 6.53
C LEU A 47 20.17 -28.44 7.89
N PRO A 48 21.00 -29.42 8.27
CA PRO A 48 20.92 -30.02 9.60
C PRO A 48 21.27 -29.00 10.69
N PRO A 49 20.65 -29.08 11.88
CA PRO A 49 20.89 -28.13 12.97
C PRO A 49 22.31 -28.25 13.53
N PRO A 50 22.93 -27.15 13.98
CA PRO A 50 24.24 -27.19 14.62
C PRO A 50 24.19 -27.91 15.98
N HIS A 51 25.25 -28.65 16.30
CA HIS A 51 25.39 -29.25 17.64
C HIS A 51 25.45 -28.17 18.73
N PRO A 52 24.68 -28.28 19.82
CA PRO A 52 24.79 -27.36 20.94
C PRO A 52 26.14 -27.55 21.67
N ALA A 53 26.91 -26.47 21.80
CA ALA A 53 28.08 -26.45 22.67
C ALA A 53 27.64 -26.56 24.14
N GLY A 54 28.32 -27.41 24.91
CA GLY A 54 27.89 -27.74 26.26
C GLY A 54 28.15 -26.64 27.30
N LEU A 55 27.24 -26.53 28.26
CA LEU A 55 27.47 -25.92 29.58
C LEU A 55 27.24 -26.98 30.67
N PRO A 56 27.92 -26.87 31.83
CA PRO A 56 28.10 -27.99 32.75
C PRO A 56 26.86 -28.33 33.59
N ALA A 57 26.78 -29.59 34.01
CA ALA A 57 25.68 -30.11 34.80
C ALA A 57 25.64 -29.55 36.23
N LEU A 58 24.43 -29.36 36.75
CA LEU A 58 24.14 -29.29 38.18
C LEU A 58 23.28 -30.50 38.59
N LEU A 59 23.44 -30.93 39.83
CA LEU A 59 23.06 -32.27 40.30
C LEU A 59 21.60 -32.35 40.72
N HIS A 60 20.91 -33.41 40.28
CA HIS A 60 19.71 -33.93 40.96
C HIS A 60 20.11 -34.67 42.25
N PRO A 61 19.28 -34.57 43.30
CA PRO A 61 18.99 -35.68 44.20
C PRO A 61 17.68 -36.38 43.78
N SER A 62 17.63 -37.70 44.01
CA SER A 62 16.60 -38.61 43.49
C SER A 62 15.67 -39.18 44.57
N VAL A 63 14.35 -39.18 44.34
CA VAL A 63 13.32 -40.17 44.77
C VAL A 63 12.13 -39.98 43.80
N GLY A 64 11.39 -40.97 43.30
CA GLY A 64 11.41 -42.45 43.40
C GLY A 64 10.32 -43.02 42.47
N VAL A 65 10.32 -44.32 42.15
CA VAL A 65 9.43 -44.93 41.13
C VAL A 65 8.32 -45.77 41.77
N ASP A 66 7.08 -45.59 41.31
CA ASP A 66 5.94 -46.52 41.20
C ASP A 66 4.69 -45.69 40.80
N GLY A 67 3.68 -46.13 40.04
CA GLY A 67 3.39 -47.34 39.26
C GLY A 67 2.07 -47.12 38.48
N GLY A 68 1.82 -47.82 37.36
CA GLY A 68 0.58 -47.66 36.56
C GLY A 68 -0.64 -48.45 37.10
N PRO A 69 -1.83 -48.44 36.44
CA PRO A 69 -2.15 -47.90 35.11
C PRO A 69 -3.42 -47.01 35.02
N SER A 70 -3.76 -46.54 33.82
CA SER A 70 -5.05 -45.89 33.45
C SER A 70 -6.24 -46.88 33.47
N PRO A 71 -7.52 -46.42 33.51
CA PRO A 71 -8.23 -46.11 32.24
C PRO A 71 -9.36 -45.03 32.27
N GLU A 72 -9.73 -44.60 31.05
CA GLU A 72 -11.07 -44.22 30.53
C GLU A 72 -11.97 -43.06 31.06
N LEU A 73 -12.34 -42.20 30.09
CA LEU A 73 -13.69 -41.68 29.74
C LEU A 73 -14.65 -41.09 30.80
N GLY A 74 -15.04 -39.81 30.61
CA GLY A 74 -16.37 -39.32 31.00
C GLY A 74 -16.50 -37.81 31.30
N PRO A 75 -17.30 -37.01 30.55
CA PRO A 75 -17.49 -35.58 30.82
C PRO A 75 -18.84 -35.24 31.47
N ARG A 76 -18.90 -34.22 32.36
CA ARG A 76 -19.90 -33.12 32.37
C ARG A 76 -19.88 -32.16 33.60
N ARG A 77 -20.15 -30.88 33.30
CA ARG A 77 -20.94 -29.87 34.07
C ARG A 77 -20.42 -29.26 35.40
N VAL A 78 -19.91 -28.02 35.27
CA VAL A 78 -20.60 -26.75 35.64
C VAL A 78 -21.02 -26.52 37.12
N LEU A 79 -20.23 -25.68 37.81
CA LEU A 79 -20.60 -24.59 38.77
C LEU A 79 -21.33 -24.91 40.10
N PRO A 80 -21.35 -24.00 41.12
CA PRO A 80 -20.48 -22.83 41.41
C PRO A 80 -19.97 -22.79 42.90
N GLU A 81 -19.49 -21.62 43.33
CA GLU A 81 -19.33 -21.12 44.74
C GLU A 81 -18.13 -21.57 45.60
N THR A 82 -17.72 -20.85 46.66
CA THR A 82 -17.38 -19.40 46.80
C THR A 82 -16.46 -19.19 48.04
N TRP A 83 -15.81 -18.01 48.15
CA TRP A 83 -15.19 -17.40 49.35
C TRP A 83 -14.04 -18.10 50.09
N PHE A 84 -12.92 -17.37 50.24
CA PHE A 84 -12.49 -16.83 51.54
C PHE A 84 -11.65 -15.55 51.33
N LEU A 85 -11.43 -14.74 52.39
CA LEU A 85 -10.99 -13.34 52.28
C LEU A 85 -9.86 -12.97 53.27
N PHE A 86 -8.86 -12.25 52.76
CA PHE A 86 -8.01 -11.27 53.48
C PHE A 86 -7.15 -11.78 54.68
N PRO A 87 -6.27 -10.95 55.31
CA PRO A 87 -5.87 -9.56 55.01
C PRO A 87 -4.36 -9.34 54.76
N ALA A 88 -3.99 -8.10 54.46
CA ALA A 88 -2.62 -7.57 54.50
C ALA A 88 -2.41 -6.63 55.69
N VAL A 89 -1.16 -6.34 56.09
CA VAL A 89 -0.74 -5.11 56.84
C VAL A 89 0.79 -4.90 56.67
N PRO A 90 1.34 -3.65 56.74
CA PRO A 90 2.75 -3.36 56.41
C PRO A 90 3.60 -2.86 57.64
N PRO A 91 4.31 -1.70 57.65
CA PRO A 91 5.77 -1.67 57.44
C PRO A 91 6.63 -0.94 58.50
N HIS A 92 7.96 -1.14 58.43
CA HIS A 92 9.07 -0.27 58.91
C HIS A 92 10.40 -0.75 58.24
N THR A 93 11.57 -0.08 58.24
CA THR A 93 12.10 1.13 58.94
C THR A 93 13.10 1.92 58.05
N GLN A 94 13.91 2.82 58.64
CA GLN A 94 15.07 3.55 58.07
C GLN A 94 16.13 3.73 59.21
N PRO A 95 17.27 4.45 59.04
CA PRO A 95 18.31 4.42 58.00
C PRO A 95 19.75 4.35 58.61
N HIS A 96 20.84 4.36 57.83
CA HIS A 96 22.18 4.90 58.22
C HIS A 96 23.12 5.15 57.02
N SER A 97 24.11 6.05 57.17
CA SER A 97 25.16 6.47 56.21
C SER A 97 26.23 7.33 56.93
N PRO A 98 27.34 7.84 56.31
CA PRO A 98 27.92 7.62 54.96
C PRO A 98 29.29 6.85 55.09
N PRO A 99 30.56 7.36 54.97
CA PRO A 99 31.21 8.50 54.27
C PRO A 99 32.55 8.22 53.49
N LEU A 100 32.80 9.07 52.47
CA LEU A 100 34.08 9.71 52.03
C LEU A 100 35.38 8.93 51.66
N LEU A 101 35.77 9.02 50.37
CA LEU A 101 37.00 9.64 49.76
C LEU A 101 37.12 9.09 48.30
N ALA A 102 37.11 9.87 47.20
CA ALA A 102 38.06 10.87 46.69
C ALA A 102 39.42 10.26 46.24
N SER A 103 40.04 10.58 45.08
CA SER A 103 39.65 11.40 43.90
C SER A 103 40.73 11.30 42.78
N VAL A 104 40.58 12.05 41.66
CA VAL A 104 41.62 12.48 40.66
C VAL A 104 41.90 11.60 39.40
N PHE A 105 41.47 12.12 38.24
CA PHE A 105 42.01 11.93 36.86
C PHE A 105 43.20 12.91 36.61
N PRO A 106 44.00 12.93 35.50
CA PRO A 106 43.91 12.26 34.17
C PRO A 106 45.19 11.41 33.86
N GLY A 107 45.54 10.90 32.66
CA GLY A 107 45.00 10.97 31.29
C GLY A 107 45.98 11.62 30.29
N GLY A 108 46.36 10.91 29.20
CA GLY A 108 47.26 11.43 28.16
C GLY A 108 47.70 10.41 27.09
N THR A 109 47.69 10.84 25.81
CA THR A 109 48.25 10.23 24.58
C THR A 109 49.53 11.00 24.16
N PRO A 110 50.40 10.63 23.17
CA PRO A 110 50.10 9.93 21.90
C PRO A 110 51.19 8.93 21.35
N ASP A 111 51.05 8.59 20.07
CA ASP A 111 51.87 7.75 19.15
C ASP A 111 53.28 8.34 18.83
N PRO A 112 54.16 7.75 17.97
CA PRO A 112 54.05 6.52 17.13
C PRO A 112 55.30 5.59 17.14
N ASP A 113 55.25 4.45 16.40
CA ASP A 113 56.24 4.05 15.36
C ASP A 113 56.07 2.60 14.81
N SER A 114 56.79 2.27 13.73
CA SER A 114 56.90 0.96 13.03
C SER A 114 58.33 0.84 12.40
N PRO A 115 58.85 -0.29 11.81
CA PRO A 115 58.14 -1.36 11.09
C PRO A 115 58.79 -2.80 11.13
N SER A 116 58.41 -3.65 10.16
CA SER A 116 59.12 -4.83 9.58
C SER A 116 58.98 -6.23 10.24
N GLY A 117 58.97 -7.30 9.41
CA GLY A 117 59.17 -8.69 9.88
C GLY A 117 58.33 -9.82 9.23
N SER A 118 58.61 -10.21 7.98
CA SER A 118 58.14 -11.46 7.32
C SER A 118 59.35 -12.17 6.67
N PRO A 119 59.30 -13.45 6.19
CA PRO A 119 58.19 -14.43 6.13
C PRO A 119 58.57 -15.88 6.58
N ALA A 120 57.60 -16.82 6.61
CA ALA A 120 57.88 -18.28 6.54
C ALA A 120 56.70 -19.12 6.00
N THR A 121 57.02 -20.18 5.25
CA THR A 121 56.17 -21.31 4.75
C THR A 121 57.09 -22.56 4.63
N PRO A 122 56.69 -23.77 4.14
CA PRO A 122 55.38 -24.30 3.70
C PRO A 122 54.93 -25.45 4.66
N PRO A 123 54.66 -26.76 4.34
CA PRO A 123 54.74 -27.57 3.09
C PRO A 123 53.35 -27.88 2.47
N ARG A 124 53.16 -29.11 1.95
CA ARG A 124 51.93 -29.71 1.39
C ARG A 124 51.88 -31.21 1.72
N GLY A 125 50.70 -31.84 1.64
CA GLY A 125 50.54 -33.30 1.58
C GLY A 125 49.18 -33.70 0.96
N ALA A 126 49.18 -34.71 0.09
CA ALA A 126 48.02 -35.30 -0.60
C ALA A 126 48.10 -36.86 -0.45
N PRO A 127 47.15 -37.72 -0.91
CA PRO A 127 46.02 -37.48 -1.81
C PRO A 127 44.67 -38.14 -1.40
N SER A 128 43.69 -38.11 -2.31
CA SER A 128 42.37 -38.77 -2.22
C SER A 128 42.43 -40.31 -2.36
N PRO A 129 41.31 -40.99 -2.06
CA PRO A 129 40.75 -41.92 -3.06
C PRO A 129 39.23 -41.76 -3.30
N VAL A 130 38.74 -42.41 -4.35
CA VAL A 130 37.31 -42.46 -4.74
C VAL A 130 36.63 -43.68 -4.11
N GLY A 131 35.36 -43.57 -3.71
CA GLY A 131 34.55 -44.70 -3.24
C GLY A 131 33.05 -44.46 -3.36
N SER A 132 32.34 -45.37 -4.03
CA SER A 132 30.89 -45.28 -4.32
C SER A 132 30.09 -46.33 -3.55
N ALA A 133 29.04 -45.94 -2.81
CA ALA A 133 28.05 -46.88 -2.27
C ALA A 133 26.67 -46.24 -1.99
N LEU A 134 25.68 -46.73 -2.74
CA LEU A 134 24.31 -47.10 -2.33
C LEU A 134 23.53 -46.28 -1.27
N LEU A 135 22.35 -45.82 -1.69
CA LEU A 135 21.20 -45.46 -0.84
C LEU A 135 20.54 -46.71 -0.22
N PRO A 136 19.96 -46.60 0.97
CA PRO A 136 18.79 -47.38 1.40
C PRO A 136 17.49 -46.56 1.27
N GLU A 137 16.42 -47.14 0.72
CA GLU A 137 15.07 -46.60 0.84
C GLU A 137 14.52 -46.84 2.26
N GLY A 138 13.75 -45.91 2.83
CA GLY A 138 13.46 -45.97 4.28
C GLY A 138 12.32 -45.10 4.83
N GLN A 139 11.11 -45.25 4.28
CA GLN A 139 9.83 -44.82 4.87
C GLN A 139 9.59 -43.30 5.01
N GLY A 140 8.36 -42.87 4.68
CA GLY A 140 7.97 -41.45 4.68
C GLY A 140 7.34 -41.00 6.00
N GLY A 141 7.78 -39.83 6.49
CA GLY A 141 7.07 -39.03 7.49
C GLY A 141 6.64 -37.71 6.87
N GLN A 142 5.35 -37.40 6.90
CA GLN A 142 4.82 -36.13 6.39
C GLN A 142 5.01 -35.04 7.46
N VAL A 143 5.88 -34.07 7.20
CA VAL A 143 6.21 -32.96 8.11
C VAL A 143 6.17 -31.66 7.32
N ASP A 144 5.30 -30.73 7.73
CA ASP A 144 5.20 -29.40 7.13
C ASP A 144 6.39 -28.51 7.55
N PRO A 145 7.15 -27.91 6.61
CA PRO A 145 8.18 -26.93 6.95
C PRO A 145 7.54 -25.58 7.26
N GLN A 146 7.57 -25.19 8.53
CA GLN A 146 7.42 -23.79 8.95
C GLN A 146 8.73 -23.01 8.67
N ASP A 147 8.74 -21.74 9.05
CA ASP A 147 9.92 -20.87 9.15
C ASP A 147 10.64 -20.49 7.83
N SER A 148 10.01 -19.59 7.07
CA SER A 148 10.73 -18.48 6.44
C SER A 148 9.90 -17.18 6.47
N HIS A 149 10.16 -16.35 7.48
CA HIS A 149 9.71 -14.95 7.46
C HIS A 149 10.37 -14.23 6.28
N VAL A 150 9.59 -13.44 5.52
CA VAL A 150 9.68 -11.96 5.42
C VAL A 150 8.31 -11.43 4.95
N ALA A 151 8.11 -10.12 5.00
CA ALA A 151 7.03 -9.34 4.39
C ALA A 151 7.10 -9.30 2.84
N PRO A 152 5.96 -9.21 2.13
CA PRO A 152 5.92 -8.86 0.70
C PRO A 152 5.40 -7.42 0.49
N THR A 153 6.11 -6.58 -0.27
CA THR A 153 5.64 -5.25 -0.69
C THR A 153 4.54 -5.33 -1.78
N ARG A 154 3.73 -4.26 -1.92
CA ARG A 154 2.87 -3.82 -3.07
C ARG A 154 2.28 -4.92 -4.02
N VAL A 155 2.14 -4.66 -5.34
CA VAL A 155 1.82 -5.67 -6.39
C VAL A 155 2.87 -5.66 -7.50
N GLY A 156 3.47 -6.82 -7.79
CA GLY A 156 4.61 -6.92 -8.70
C GLY A 156 4.22 -6.55 -10.11
N GLY A 157 5.06 -5.80 -10.81
CA GLY A 157 4.71 -5.28 -12.12
C GLY A 157 5.90 -4.89 -12.99
N GLN A 158 5.61 -4.69 -14.27
CA GLN A 158 6.48 -4.08 -15.26
C GLN A 158 6.21 -2.58 -15.29
N PHE A 159 7.25 -1.74 -15.28
CA PHE A 159 7.18 -0.32 -15.58
C PHE A 159 8.21 0.06 -16.65
N PRO A 160 7.94 1.05 -17.52
CA PRO A 160 8.90 1.51 -18.52
C PRO A 160 10.07 2.27 -17.87
N TRP A 161 11.26 2.18 -18.46
CA TRP A 161 12.20 3.32 -18.37
C TRP A 161 11.55 4.55 -19.01
N VAL A 162 11.37 5.63 -18.24
CA VAL A 162 10.72 6.87 -18.71
C VAL A 162 11.75 7.91 -19.17
N LEU A 163 12.79 8.12 -18.37
CA LEU A 163 13.85 9.09 -18.64
C LEU A 163 15.04 8.39 -19.32
N GLN A 164 15.78 9.14 -20.14
CA GLN A 164 17.08 8.73 -20.69
C GLN A 164 18.24 9.65 -20.30
N ASP A 165 17.98 10.77 -19.62
CA ASP A 165 19.00 11.66 -19.08
C ASP A 165 19.21 11.43 -17.57
N TYR A 166 20.35 10.83 -17.25
CA TYR A 166 20.82 10.59 -15.88
C TYR A 166 22.18 11.27 -15.61
N VAL A 167 22.57 12.25 -16.44
CA VAL A 167 23.93 12.85 -16.43
C VAL A 167 23.88 14.38 -16.35
N SER A 168 22.83 15.03 -16.86
CA SER A 168 22.67 16.49 -16.77
C SER A 168 22.54 17.00 -15.32
N PRO A 169 23.00 18.24 -15.03
CA PRO A 169 22.86 18.87 -13.72
C PRO A 169 21.41 19.29 -13.39
N THR A 170 20.52 19.34 -14.38
CA THR A 170 19.13 19.79 -14.24
C THR A 170 18.22 18.97 -15.15
N LEU A 171 17.08 18.50 -14.63
CA LEU A 171 16.09 17.75 -15.39
C LEU A 171 14.95 18.66 -15.89
N ASP A 172 14.85 18.83 -17.21
CA ASP A 172 13.75 19.59 -17.85
C ASP A 172 12.71 18.64 -18.44
N LEU A 173 11.59 18.47 -17.73
CA LEU A 173 10.46 17.64 -18.17
C LEU A 173 9.61 18.26 -19.29
N SER A 174 9.91 19.48 -19.74
CA SER A 174 9.30 20.07 -20.95
C SER A 174 10.03 19.69 -22.24
N ASN A 175 11.27 19.21 -22.15
CA ASN A 175 12.11 18.84 -23.29
C ASN A 175 11.86 17.36 -23.71
N PRO A 176 11.33 17.09 -24.92
CA PRO A 176 11.10 15.72 -25.38
C PRO A 176 12.35 14.84 -25.42
N ALA A 177 13.55 15.43 -25.58
CA ALA A 177 14.81 14.68 -25.66
C ALA A 177 15.24 14.05 -24.32
N VAL A 178 14.65 14.45 -23.20
CA VAL A 178 14.90 13.89 -21.86
C VAL A 178 14.20 12.54 -21.65
N PHE A 179 13.15 12.26 -22.43
CA PHE A 179 12.35 11.04 -22.36
C PHE A 179 12.86 9.94 -23.30
N ARG A 180 12.66 8.68 -22.90
CA ARG A 180 12.82 7.52 -23.79
C ARG A 180 11.65 7.44 -24.77
N ASP A 181 11.93 7.03 -25.99
CA ASP A 181 10.95 6.54 -26.96
C ASP A 181 10.21 5.28 -26.43
N LEU A 182 8.94 5.46 -26.05
CA LEU A 182 8.06 4.42 -25.50
C LEU A 182 7.50 3.47 -26.58
N SER A 183 7.62 3.81 -27.87
CA SER A 183 7.16 2.97 -28.98
C SER A 183 8.05 1.75 -29.24
N LYS A 184 9.27 1.74 -28.66
CA LYS A 184 10.32 0.74 -28.89
C LYS A 184 10.68 -0.07 -27.63
N PRO A 185 10.98 -1.38 -27.75
CA PRO A 185 11.53 -2.16 -26.65
C PRO A 185 12.98 -1.75 -26.35
N ILE A 186 13.38 -1.93 -25.09
CA ILE A 186 14.65 -1.43 -24.52
C ILE A 186 15.91 -1.88 -25.30
N GLY A 187 15.93 -3.10 -25.83
CA GLY A 187 17.08 -3.64 -26.59
C GLY A 187 17.43 -2.89 -27.88
N VAL A 188 16.51 -2.06 -28.40
CA VAL A 188 16.71 -1.22 -29.59
C VAL A 188 16.49 0.29 -29.34
N VAL A 189 16.54 0.72 -28.07
CA VAL A 189 16.58 2.16 -27.71
C VAL A 189 17.85 2.82 -28.26
N ASN A 190 18.99 2.13 -28.23
CA ASN A 190 20.14 2.52 -29.04
C ASN A 190 19.86 2.11 -30.50
N PRO A 191 19.69 3.06 -31.45
CA PRO A 191 19.32 2.73 -32.84
C PRO A 191 20.37 1.90 -33.57
N LYS A 192 21.63 1.88 -33.10
CA LYS A 192 22.70 1.01 -33.63
C LYS A 192 22.39 -0.48 -33.43
N HIS A 193 21.60 -0.83 -32.40
CA HIS A 193 21.26 -2.21 -32.10
C HIS A 193 20.12 -2.74 -32.99
N ALA A 194 19.27 -1.88 -33.54
CA ALA A 194 18.08 -2.30 -34.30
C ALA A 194 18.43 -3.15 -35.54
N GLN A 195 19.57 -2.88 -36.18
CA GLN A 195 20.06 -3.71 -37.30
C GLN A 195 20.58 -5.06 -36.79
N LEU A 196 21.50 -5.07 -35.81
CA LEU A 196 22.09 -6.29 -35.25
C LEU A 196 21.04 -7.25 -34.66
N VAL A 197 20.03 -6.71 -33.99
CA VAL A 197 18.91 -7.46 -33.39
C VAL A 197 18.04 -8.09 -34.49
N ARG A 198 17.78 -7.38 -35.59
CA ARG A 198 17.04 -7.90 -36.75
C ARG A 198 17.84 -8.96 -37.50
N GLU A 199 19.10 -8.69 -37.84
CA GLU A 199 19.98 -9.63 -38.54
C GLU A 199 20.13 -10.95 -37.78
N LYS A 200 20.23 -10.90 -36.44
CA LYS A 200 20.24 -12.09 -35.58
C LYS A 200 18.92 -12.87 -35.63
N TYR A 201 17.75 -12.21 -35.68
CA TYR A 201 16.45 -12.88 -35.81
C TYR A 201 16.27 -13.53 -37.19
N GLU A 202 16.64 -12.80 -38.25
CA GLU A 202 16.56 -13.27 -39.64
C GLU A 202 17.48 -14.46 -39.88
N SER A 203 18.72 -14.41 -39.38
CA SER A 203 19.73 -15.50 -39.52
C SER A 203 19.59 -16.65 -38.51
N PHE A 204 18.67 -16.60 -37.55
CA PHE A 204 18.46 -17.70 -36.60
C PHE A 204 17.85 -18.93 -37.28
N GLU A 205 18.59 -20.03 -37.34
CA GLU A 205 18.12 -21.35 -37.76
C GLU A 205 18.37 -22.35 -36.62
N ASP A 206 17.34 -23.07 -36.17
CA ASP A 206 17.48 -24.17 -35.20
C ASP A 206 17.63 -25.50 -35.96
N PRO A 207 18.76 -26.22 -35.83
CA PRO A 207 18.95 -27.54 -36.44
C PRO A 207 17.92 -28.60 -36.01
N ALA A 208 17.23 -28.42 -34.88
CA ALA A 208 16.18 -29.31 -34.40
C ALA A 208 14.75 -28.89 -34.83
N GLY A 209 14.57 -27.70 -35.42
CA GLY A 209 13.25 -27.17 -35.78
C GLY A 209 12.24 -27.09 -34.62
N THR A 210 12.75 -26.96 -33.38
CA THR A 210 12.02 -27.03 -32.12
C THR A 210 11.95 -25.66 -31.41
N ILE A 211 12.91 -24.77 -31.69
CA ILE A 211 13.00 -23.41 -31.13
C ILE A 211 12.54 -22.40 -32.19
N ASP A 212 11.44 -21.70 -31.90
CA ASP A 212 10.96 -20.56 -32.72
C ASP A 212 11.97 -19.40 -32.72
N LYS A 213 12.01 -18.60 -33.79
CA LYS A 213 12.90 -17.42 -33.90
C LYS A 213 12.60 -16.39 -32.80
N PHE A 214 13.64 -15.78 -32.22
CA PHE A 214 13.53 -14.76 -31.16
C PHE A 214 14.61 -13.69 -31.27
N HIS A 215 14.30 -12.47 -30.80
CA HIS A 215 15.26 -11.37 -30.71
C HIS A 215 16.11 -11.50 -29.44
N TYR A 216 15.44 -11.68 -28.29
CA TYR A 216 16.05 -11.68 -26.95
C TYR A 216 15.93 -13.04 -26.26
N GLY A 217 17.07 -13.62 -25.88
CA GLY A 217 17.15 -14.81 -25.01
C GLY A 217 17.08 -14.46 -23.52
N THR A 218 17.08 -13.16 -23.20
CA THR A 218 16.88 -12.56 -21.89
C THR A 218 15.51 -11.89 -21.86
N HIS A 219 14.83 -11.90 -20.71
CA HIS A 219 13.51 -11.29 -20.56
C HIS A 219 13.56 -10.01 -19.71
N TYR A 220 12.66 -9.06 -19.99
CA TYR A 220 12.62 -7.74 -19.35
C TYR A 220 12.19 -7.73 -17.88
N SER A 221 11.68 -8.86 -17.38
CA SER A 221 11.37 -9.11 -15.97
C SER A 221 11.75 -10.55 -15.62
N ASN A 222 12.41 -10.71 -14.48
CA ASN A 222 12.83 -11.97 -13.87
C ASN A 222 13.23 -11.70 -12.41
N ALA A 223 13.40 -12.76 -11.62
CA ALA A 223 13.69 -12.68 -10.18
C ALA A 223 14.99 -11.95 -9.86
N ALA A 224 16.05 -12.24 -10.61
CA ALA A 224 17.34 -11.58 -10.45
C ALA A 224 17.24 -10.07 -10.77
N GLY A 225 16.30 -9.64 -11.62
CA GLY A 225 16.05 -8.22 -11.92
C GLY A 225 15.54 -7.41 -10.72
N VAL A 226 14.48 -7.88 -10.05
CA VAL A 226 13.99 -7.22 -8.82
C VAL A 226 15.05 -7.28 -7.71
N MET A 227 15.68 -8.44 -7.50
CA MET A 227 16.71 -8.58 -6.47
C MET A 227 17.95 -7.72 -6.72
N HIS A 228 18.35 -7.53 -7.98
CA HIS A 228 19.43 -6.60 -8.36
C HIS A 228 19.09 -5.15 -8.01
N TYR A 229 17.88 -4.66 -8.32
CA TYR A 229 17.47 -3.30 -7.97
C TYR A 229 17.27 -3.11 -6.46
N LEU A 230 16.59 -4.05 -5.79
CA LEU A 230 16.19 -3.94 -4.37
C LEU A 230 17.22 -4.53 -3.39
N ILE A 231 18.47 -4.75 -3.81
CA ILE A 231 19.55 -5.40 -3.04
C ILE A 231 19.84 -4.78 -1.65
N ARG A 232 19.38 -3.55 -1.39
CA ARG A 232 19.52 -2.82 -0.10
C ARG A 232 18.33 -3.02 0.87
N VAL A 233 17.29 -3.72 0.45
CA VAL A 233 16.01 -3.85 1.16
C VAL A 233 15.72 -5.32 1.42
N GLU A 234 15.36 -5.68 2.65
CA GLU A 234 14.88 -7.04 2.96
C GLU A 234 13.42 -7.21 2.53
N PRO A 235 13.01 -8.35 1.93
CA PRO A 235 13.71 -9.64 1.80
C PRO A 235 14.79 -9.74 0.73
N PHE A 236 14.85 -8.77 -0.18
CA PHE A 236 15.54 -8.93 -1.46
C PHE A 236 17.06 -9.05 -1.28
N THR A 237 17.62 -8.44 -0.24
CA THR A 237 19.01 -8.68 0.20
C THR A 237 19.25 -10.14 0.56
N SER A 238 18.48 -10.70 1.51
CA SER A 238 18.61 -12.11 1.94
C SER A 238 18.39 -13.10 0.79
N LEU A 239 17.43 -12.83 -0.10
CA LEU A 239 17.15 -13.69 -1.26
C LEU A 239 18.24 -13.59 -2.34
N HIS A 240 18.81 -12.39 -2.58
CA HIS A 240 19.97 -12.21 -3.45
C HIS A 240 21.18 -13.01 -2.93
N VAL A 241 21.46 -12.90 -1.62
CA VAL A 241 22.57 -13.61 -0.96
C VAL A 241 22.37 -15.14 -1.02
N GLN A 242 21.14 -15.64 -0.87
CA GLN A 242 20.82 -17.06 -1.05
C GLN A 242 21.07 -17.53 -2.49
N LEU A 243 20.62 -16.76 -3.50
CA LEU A 243 20.83 -17.07 -4.92
C LEU A 243 22.33 -17.05 -5.29
N GLN A 244 23.10 -16.15 -4.69
CA GLN A 244 24.55 -16.03 -4.88
C GLN A 244 25.38 -16.87 -3.88
N SER A 245 24.87 -18.04 -3.49
CA SER A 245 25.59 -19.05 -2.69
C SER A 245 26.15 -18.54 -1.33
N GLY A 246 25.42 -17.63 -0.68
CA GLY A 246 25.75 -17.10 0.65
C GLY A 246 26.66 -15.87 0.65
N ARG A 247 26.77 -15.14 -0.48
CA ARG A 247 27.54 -13.88 -0.59
C ARG A 247 26.83 -12.86 -1.46
N PHE A 248 27.27 -11.60 -1.45
CA PHE A 248 26.89 -10.62 -2.47
C PHE A 248 27.56 -10.92 -3.82
N ASP A 249 27.02 -10.37 -4.91
CA ASP A 249 27.63 -10.49 -6.24
C ASP A 249 28.82 -9.51 -6.37
N CYS A 250 29.61 -9.63 -7.45
CA CYS A 250 30.65 -8.66 -7.79
C CYS A 250 30.07 -7.24 -7.83
N SER A 251 30.73 -6.29 -7.15
CA SER A 251 30.22 -4.92 -6.95
C SER A 251 29.89 -4.20 -8.26
N ASP A 252 30.68 -4.41 -9.32
CA ASP A 252 30.48 -3.85 -10.66
C ASP A 252 29.25 -4.43 -11.41
N ARG A 253 28.65 -5.51 -10.90
CA ARG A 253 27.37 -6.09 -11.39
C ARG A 253 26.18 -5.78 -10.48
N GLN A 254 26.41 -5.27 -9.28
CA GLN A 254 25.35 -4.83 -8.39
C GLN A 254 24.76 -3.50 -8.88
N PHE A 255 23.53 -3.19 -8.45
CA PHE A 255 22.94 -1.88 -8.71
C PHE A 255 23.62 -0.80 -7.85
N HIS A 256 24.66 -0.15 -8.39
CA HIS A 256 25.43 0.88 -7.69
C HIS A 256 25.18 2.31 -8.21
N SER A 257 24.64 2.48 -9.42
CA SER A 257 24.33 3.80 -10.00
C SER A 257 23.17 3.71 -10.99
N VAL A 258 22.27 4.71 -10.97
CA VAL A 258 21.18 4.82 -11.95
C VAL A 258 21.74 5.08 -13.36
N ALA A 259 22.74 5.96 -13.46
CA ALA A 259 23.37 6.32 -14.73
C ALA A 259 24.13 5.14 -15.35
N ALA A 260 24.90 4.38 -14.55
CA ALA A 260 25.61 3.19 -15.04
C ALA A 260 24.63 2.10 -15.49
N ALA A 261 23.53 1.89 -14.76
CA ALA A 261 22.48 0.95 -15.16
C ALA A 261 21.85 1.33 -16.51
N TRP A 262 21.60 2.62 -16.76
CA TRP A 262 21.10 3.08 -18.06
C TRP A 262 22.13 2.86 -19.18
N GLN A 263 23.40 3.23 -18.96
CA GLN A 263 24.45 3.04 -19.98
C GLN A 263 24.67 1.57 -20.36
N ALA A 264 24.64 0.64 -19.41
CA ALA A 264 24.78 -0.80 -19.70
C ALA A 264 23.71 -1.34 -20.69
N ARG A 265 22.51 -0.73 -20.71
CA ARG A 265 21.42 -1.05 -21.64
C ARG A 265 21.59 -0.38 -23.01
N LEU A 266 22.28 0.76 -23.07
CA LEU A 266 22.70 1.40 -24.31
C LEU A 266 23.91 0.70 -24.96
N GLU A 267 24.76 0.04 -24.17
CA GLU A 267 25.93 -0.71 -24.64
C GLU A 267 25.62 -2.15 -25.07
N SER A 268 24.65 -2.82 -24.42
CA SER A 268 24.34 -4.23 -24.67
C SER A 268 22.90 -4.48 -25.13
N PRO A 269 22.66 -4.96 -26.36
CA PRO A 269 21.31 -5.35 -26.82
C PRO A 269 20.77 -6.59 -26.10
N ALA A 270 21.56 -7.23 -25.23
CA ALA A 270 21.15 -8.36 -24.42
C ALA A 270 20.69 -7.97 -23.00
N ASP A 271 20.98 -6.75 -22.51
CA ASP A 271 20.36 -6.29 -21.26
C ASP A 271 19.05 -5.55 -21.54
N VAL A 272 17.97 -6.32 -21.53
CA VAL A 272 16.61 -5.83 -21.78
C VAL A 272 15.81 -5.58 -20.50
N LYS A 273 16.45 -5.37 -19.33
CA LYS A 273 15.73 -5.11 -18.06
C LYS A 273 15.03 -3.74 -18.07
N GLU A 274 13.69 -3.76 -18.10
CA GLU A 274 12.84 -2.60 -17.84
C GLU A 274 12.84 -2.22 -16.34
N LEU A 275 12.05 -1.21 -15.92
CA LEU A 275 11.94 -0.79 -14.53
C LEU A 275 10.89 -1.58 -13.74
N ILE A 276 10.99 -1.44 -12.41
CA ILE A 276 10.06 -1.96 -11.41
C ILE A 276 9.27 -0.80 -10.78
N PRO A 277 8.07 -1.05 -10.20
CA PRO A 277 7.20 0.01 -9.69
C PRO A 277 7.85 0.94 -8.65
N GLU A 278 8.78 0.42 -7.86
CA GLU A 278 9.50 1.10 -6.78
C GLU A 278 10.16 2.42 -7.21
N PHE A 279 10.67 2.49 -8.45
CA PHE A 279 11.28 3.70 -9.04
C PHE A 279 10.31 4.91 -9.12
N PHE A 280 9.02 4.73 -8.82
CA PHE A 280 7.98 5.76 -8.93
C PHE A 280 7.21 6.00 -7.62
N TYR A 281 7.64 5.43 -6.49
CA TYR A 281 7.08 5.72 -5.15
C TYR A 281 7.99 5.39 -3.94
N PHE A 282 9.07 4.61 -4.08
CA PHE A 282 9.81 4.06 -2.94
C PHE A 282 11.26 4.60 -2.93
N PRO A 283 11.61 5.55 -2.06
CA PRO A 283 12.98 6.11 -2.03
C PRO A 283 13.97 5.19 -1.31
N ASP A 284 13.51 4.41 -0.32
CA ASP A 284 14.40 3.76 0.64
C ASP A 284 15.24 2.60 0.01
N PHE A 285 14.95 2.11 -1.21
CA PHE A 285 15.83 1.13 -1.90
C PHE A 285 17.12 1.72 -2.47
N LEU A 286 17.21 3.06 -2.53
CA LEU A 286 18.38 3.79 -2.99
C LEU A 286 19.40 4.03 -1.86
N GLU A 287 18.96 3.98 -0.60
CA GLU A 287 19.81 4.10 0.59
C GLU A 287 20.23 2.71 1.12
N ASN A 288 21.49 2.54 1.53
CA ASN A 288 21.98 1.36 2.23
C ASN A 288 21.69 1.48 3.74
N GLN A 289 20.40 1.65 4.09
CA GLN A 289 19.94 1.93 5.46
C GLN A 289 20.38 0.86 6.48
N ASN A 290 20.59 -0.37 6.02
CA ASN A 290 21.02 -1.51 6.82
C ASN A 290 22.55 -1.63 7.00
N GLY A 291 23.34 -0.79 6.32
CA GLY A 291 24.80 -0.79 6.42
C GLY A 291 25.49 -2.02 5.83
N PHE A 292 24.90 -2.65 4.80
CA PHE A 292 25.44 -3.85 4.17
C PHE A 292 26.81 -3.60 3.52
N ASP A 293 27.70 -4.59 3.58
CA ASP A 293 29.01 -4.52 2.92
C ASP A 293 28.93 -5.00 1.47
N LEU A 294 28.66 -4.08 0.55
CA LEU A 294 28.44 -4.36 -0.88
C LEU A 294 29.76 -4.43 -1.69
N GLY A 295 30.92 -4.36 -1.04
CA GLY A 295 32.25 -4.42 -1.65
C GLY A 295 32.70 -3.11 -2.30
N CYS A 296 33.71 -3.19 -3.18
CA CYS A 296 34.27 -2.06 -3.92
C CYS A 296 34.32 -2.33 -5.43
N LEU A 297 34.14 -1.28 -6.25
CA LEU A 297 34.25 -1.35 -7.71
C LEU A 297 35.69 -1.64 -8.14
N GLN A 298 35.90 -2.51 -9.14
CA GLN A 298 37.24 -2.96 -9.56
C GLN A 298 38.09 -1.86 -10.19
N LEU A 299 37.46 -0.91 -10.90
CA LEU A 299 38.16 0.13 -11.66
C LEU A 299 38.51 1.36 -10.82
N THR A 300 37.62 1.79 -9.92
CA THR A 300 37.81 3.00 -9.10
C THR A 300 38.23 2.69 -7.66
N ASN A 301 38.08 1.43 -7.22
CA ASN A 301 38.23 1.00 -5.82
C ASN A 301 37.30 1.75 -4.83
N GLU A 302 36.25 2.39 -5.33
CA GLU A 302 35.24 3.06 -4.51
C GLU A 302 34.32 2.03 -3.85
N LYS A 303 34.01 2.23 -2.56
CA LYS A 303 33.12 1.36 -1.82
C LYS A 303 31.67 1.58 -2.25
N VAL A 304 30.96 0.50 -2.58
CA VAL A 304 29.53 0.54 -2.86
C VAL A 304 28.75 0.70 -1.55
N GLY A 305 27.95 1.77 -1.47
CA GLY A 305 27.08 2.10 -0.36
C GLY A 305 25.68 2.38 -0.89
N ASP A 306 25.20 3.60 -0.70
CA ASP A 306 23.99 4.12 -1.35
C ASP A 306 24.10 4.06 -2.89
N VAL A 307 22.97 4.15 -3.59
CA VAL A 307 22.93 4.23 -5.06
C VAL A 307 23.37 5.62 -5.51
N VAL A 308 24.36 5.70 -6.40
CA VAL A 308 24.77 6.96 -7.01
C VAL A 308 23.63 7.48 -7.91
N LEU A 309 22.97 8.53 -7.41
CA LEU A 309 21.86 9.23 -8.07
C LEU A 309 22.35 10.14 -9.21
N PRO A 310 21.47 10.53 -10.15
CA PRO A 310 21.77 11.54 -11.16
C PRO A 310 22.07 12.91 -10.53
N PRO A 311 22.91 13.77 -11.16
CA PRO A 311 23.26 15.09 -10.60
C PRO A 311 22.07 16.05 -10.40
N TRP A 312 20.96 15.82 -11.11
CA TRP A 312 19.72 16.58 -10.97
C TRP A 312 18.84 16.18 -9.77
N ALA A 313 19.18 15.10 -9.04
CA ALA A 313 18.44 14.64 -7.87
C ALA A 313 19.21 14.96 -6.57
N SER A 314 18.61 15.78 -5.71
CA SER A 314 19.21 16.21 -4.45
C SER A 314 19.10 15.19 -3.31
N SER A 315 18.15 14.25 -3.41
CA SER A 315 17.95 13.15 -2.46
C SER A 315 17.22 11.96 -3.11
N PRO A 316 17.15 10.79 -2.46
CA PRO A 316 16.32 9.67 -2.90
C PRO A 316 14.83 10.03 -3.10
N GLU A 317 14.27 10.88 -2.24
CA GLU A 317 12.89 11.34 -2.35
C GLU A 317 12.69 12.28 -3.54
N ASP A 318 13.64 13.18 -3.79
CA ASP A 318 13.65 14.06 -4.96
C ASP A 318 13.77 13.25 -6.26
N PHE A 319 14.67 12.25 -6.29
CA PHE A 319 14.77 11.30 -7.41
C PHE A 319 13.42 10.63 -7.73
N ILE A 320 12.76 10.05 -6.71
CA ILE A 320 11.45 9.40 -6.86
C ILE A 320 10.36 10.40 -7.28
N GLN A 321 10.32 11.59 -6.68
CA GLN A 321 9.34 12.62 -7.03
C GLN A 321 9.50 13.09 -8.48
N GLN A 322 10.74 13.25 -8.96
CA GLN A 322 11.03 13.62 -10.34
C GLN A 322 10.73 12.48 -11.32
N HIS A 323 11.03 11.22 -10.96
CA HIS A 323 10.59 10.03 -11.72
C HIS A 323 9.06 9.95 -11.82
N ARG A 324 8.33 10.23 -10.73
CA ARG A 324 6.86 10.21 -10.75
C ARG A 324 6.28 11.37 -11.56
N ARG A 325 6.83 12.58 -11.47
CA ARG A 325 6.48 13.71 -12.35
C ARG A 325 6.73 13.39 -13.82
N ALA A 326 7.83 12.71 -14.14
CA ALA A 326 8.12 12.26 -15.50
C ALA A 326 7.06 11.26 -16.00
N LEU A 327 6.72 10.25 -15.18
CA LEU A 327 5.70 9.25 -15.50
C LEU A 327 4.29 9.86 -15.70
N GLU A 328 3.91 10.87 -14.93
CA GLU A 328 2.60 11.55 -15.05
C GLU A 328 2.61 12.73 -16.05
N SER A 329 3.73 13.00 -16.72
CA SER A 329 3.87 14.10 -17.68
C SER A 329 2.92 13.99 -18.90
N GLU A 330 2.72 15.09 -19.61
CA GLU A 330 1.98 15.08 -20.88
C GLU A 330 2.66 14.22 -21.95
N TYR A 331 3.99 14.25 -22.03
CA TYR A 331 4.75 13.45 -23.00
C TYR A 331 4.50 11.95 -22.79
N VAL A 332 4.66 11.46 -21.56
CA VAL A 332 4.39 10.05 -21.24
C VAL A 332 2.90 9.74 -21.36
N SER A 333 2.01 10.62 -20.91
CA SER A 333 0.56 10.41 -21.05
C SER A 333 0.11 10.22 -22.50
N ALA A 334 0.73 10.93 -23.45
CA ALA A 334 0.47 10.73 -24.88
C ALA A 334 0.97 9.36 -25.38
N HIS A 335 2.19 8.95 -25.05
CA HIS A 335 2.88 7.81 -25.68
C HIS A 335 2.79 6.48 -24.89
N LEU A 336 2.35 6.47 -23.62
CA LEU A 336 2.34 5.27 -22.77
C LEU A 336 1.49 4.11 -23.33
N HIS A 337 0.48 4.42 -24.14
CA HIS A 337 -0.33 3.41 -24.84
C HIS A 337 0.52 2.53 -25.80
N GLU A 338 1.56 3.10 -26.41
CA GLU A 338 2.45 2.41 -27.34
C GLU A 338 3.33 1.36 -26.64
N TRP A 339 3.76 1.66 -25.40
CA TRP A 339 4.49 0.71 -24.55
C TRP A 339 3.56 -0.37 -23.97
N ILE A 340 2.32 0.00 -23.62
CA ILE A 340 1.30 -0.97 -23.23
C ILE A 340 1.03 -1.96 -24.39
N ASP A 341 1.07 -1.50 -25.64
CA ASP A 341 0.96 -2.39 -26.81
C ASP A 341 2.13 -3.38 -26.97
N LEU A 342 3.35 -3.02 -26.57
CA LEU A 342 4.51 -3.92 -26.54
C LEU A 342 4.40 -5.00 -25.44
N ILE A 343 3.94 -4.63 -24.25
CA ILE A 343 4.00 -5.49 -23.05
C ILE A 343 2.72 -6.31 -22.84
N PHE A 344 1.54 -5.71 -23.08
CA PHE A 344 0.22 -6.31 -22.82
C PHE A 344 -0.68 -6.39 -24.05
N GLY A 345 -0.35 -5.68 -25.14
CA GLY A 345 -1.21 -5.51 -26.31
C GLY A 345 -0.76 -6.24 -27.57
N TYR A 346 -1.15 -5.69 -28.71
CA TYR A 346 -1.08 -6.41 -29.99
C TYR A 346 0.36 -6.61 -30.52
N LYS A 347 1.34 -5.83 -30.03
CA LYS A 347 2.77 -5.98 -30.38
C LYS A 347 3.51 -6.95 -29.45
N GLN A 348 2.83 -7.68 -28.55
CA GLN A 348 3.45 -8.69 -27.69
C GLN A 348 3.84 -9.97 -28.44
N ARG A 349 3.06 -10.37 -29.47
CA ARG A 349 3.23 -11.62 -30.23
C ARG A 349 2.87 -11.45 -31.71
N GLY A 350 3.38 -12.34 -32.58
CA GLY A 350 3.06 -12.38 -34.01
C GLY A 350 3.71 -11.24 -34.82
N PRO A 351 3.27 -10.99 -36.07
CA PRO A 351 3.98 -10.11 -37.00
C PRO A 351 4.21 -8.67 -36.49
N ALA A 352 3.29 -8.14 -35.67
CA ALA A 352 3.45 -6.82 -35.05
C ALA A 352 4.55 -6.77 -33.98
N ALA A 353 4.87 -7.90 -33.34
CA ALA A 353 6.02 -8.05 -32.45
C ALA A 353 7.32 -8.24 -33.24
N GLU A 354 7.27 -8.88 -34.41
CA GLU A 354 8.42 -9.03 -35.30
C GLU A 354 8.85 -7.67 -35.89
N GLU A 355 7.89 -6.90 -36.42
CA GLU A 355 8.12 -5.53 -36.92
C GLU A 355 8.68 -4.60 -35.82
N ALA A 356 8.15 -4.71 -34.61
CA ALA A 356 8.59 -3.92 -33.44
C ALA A 356 9.89 -4.43 -32.77
N LEU A 357 10.53 -5.48 -33.29
CA LEU A 357 11.72 -6.13 -32.70
C LEU A 357 11.51 -6.52 -31.22
N ASN A 358 10.35 -7.12 -30.91
CA ASN A 358 9.81 -7.35 -29.57
C ASN A 358 9.51 -8.85 -29.27
N VAL A 359 10.21 -9.78 -29.95
CA VAL A 359 9.99 -11.23 -29.77
C VAL A 359 11.00 -11.82 -28.78
N PHE A 360 10.50 -12.47 -27.74
CA PHE A 360 11.29 -13.11 -26.69
C PHE A 360 11.43 -14.62 -26.92
N TYR A 361 12.29 -15.29 -26.15
CA TYR A 361 12.45 -16.74 -26.20
C TYR A 361 11.13 -17.48 -25.94
N TYR A 362 10.80 -18.46 -26.76
CA TYR A 362 9.45 -19.07 -26.79
C TYR A 362 8.92 -19.51 -25.42
N CYS A 363 9.75 -20.07 -24.54
CA CYS A 363 9.35 -20.49 -23.18
C CYS A 363 8.93 -19.34 -22.23
N THR A 364 9.12 -18.06 -22.57
CA THR A 364 8.61 -16.96 -21.71
C THR A 364 7.11 -16.72 -21.91
N TYR A 365 6.50 -17.28 -22.95
CA TYR A 365 5.11 -17.04 -23.34
C TYR A 365 4.14 -18.11 -22.82
N GLU A 366 3.05 -17.69 -22.19
CA GLU A 366 1.90 -18.54 -21.84
C GLU A 366 1.29 -19.21 -23.10
N GLY A 367 1.03 -20.52 -23.04
CA GLY A 367 0.49 -21.31 -24.16
C GLY A 367 -1.02 -21.58 -24.07
N GLU A 368 -1.76 -21.40 -25.17
CA GLU A 368 -3.19 -21.75 -25.26
C GLU A 368 -3.39 -23.25 -25.60
N GLN A 369 -4.04 -24.02 -24.72
CA GLN A 369 -4.49 -25.38 -25.06
C GLN A 369 -5.70 -25.35 -26.01
N TYR A 370 -5.60 -25.99 -27.19
CA TYR A 370 -6.77 -26.41 -27.97
C TYR A 370 -6.57 -27.82 -28.56
N PRO A 371 -7.56 -28.74 -28.43
CA PRO A 371 -7.32 -30.17 -28.65
C PRO A 371 -7.31 -30.56 -30.13
N ARG A 372 -6.25 -31.26 -30.57
CA ARG A 372 -6.28 -32.07 -31.80
C ARG A 372 -6.42 -33.56 -31.48
N LEU A 373 -7.49 -34.16 -32.00
CA LEU A 373 -7.85 -35.55 -31.77
C LEU A 373 -6.79 -36.54 -32.28
N ARG A 374 -6.67 -37.66 -31.57
CA ARG A 374 -6.20 -38.94 -32.11
C ARG A 374 -6.77 -39.20 -33.51
N ARG A 375 -5.92 -39.46 -34.51
CA ARG A 375 -6.30 -40.28 -35.68
C ARG A 375 -5.13 -41.03 -36.30
N GLY A 376 -4.88 -42.23 -35.75
CA GLY A 376 -3.84 -43.16 -36.21
C GLY A 376 -4.32 -44.61 -36.43
N ALA A 377 -5.64 -44.87 -36.45
CA ALA A 377 -6.17 -46.21 -36.75
C ALA A 377 -7.63 -46.20 -37.29
N ARG A 378 -7.91 -47.10 -38.23
CA ARG A 378 -9.24 -47.59 -38.71
C ARG A 378 -10.37 -46.58 -39.00
N ALA A 379 -10.40 -46.15 -40.26
CA ALA A 379 -11.47 -46.35 -41.26
C ALA A 379 -12.98 -46.48 -40.89
N LYS A 380 -13.80 -45.98 -41.86
CA LYS A 380 -15.17 -46.37 -42.29
C LYS A 380 -16.42 -45.57 -41.82
N ARG A 381 -16.95 -44.80 -42.81
CA ARG A 381 -18.36 -44.48 -43.19
C ARG A 381 -18.99 -43.15 -42.75
N ARG A 382 -19.72 -42.56 -43.72
CA ARG A 382 -20.57 -41.34 -43.75
C ARG A 382 -19.83 -40.02 -43.44
N ALA A 383 -19.87 -38.97 -44.26
CA ALA A 383 -20.97 -38.28 -44.96
C ALA A 383 -21.90 -37.54 -43.98
N GLU A 384 -22.31 -36.29 -44.21
CA GLU A 384 -22.60 -35.64 -45.52
C GLU A 384 -22.41 -34.09 -45.48
N CYS A 385 -22.54 -33.40 -46.64
CA CYS A 385 -22.56 -31.92 -46.85
C CYS A 385 -21.32 -31.09 -46.41
N ARG A 386 -20.51 -30.48 -47.28
CA ARG A 386 -20.78 -29.30 -48.18
C ARG A 386 -21.32 -28.07 -47.41
N GLY A 387 -20.63 -26.92 -47.27
CA GLY A 387 -19.24 -26.52 -47.59
C GLY A 387 -19.16 -25.32 -48.56
N HIS A 388 -18.14 -24.44 -48.41
CA HIS A 388 -17.68 -23.44 -49.42
C HIS A 388 -16.24 -22.95 -49.12
N ARG A 389 -15.63 -22.23 -50.08
CA ARG A 389 -14.27 -21.62 -50.03
C ARG A 389 -14.43 -20.08 -49.92
N GLY A 390 -13.47 -19.29 -49.46
CA GLY A 390 -12.13 -19.54 -48.90
C GLY A 390 -11.31 -18.23 -48.89
N SER A 391 -10.26 -18.15 -48.05
CA SER A 391 -9.25 -17.08 -48.03
C SER A 391 -7.95 -17.62 -47.39
N PRO A 392 -6.78 -17.00 -47.61
CA PRO A 392 -5.51 -17.73 -47.73
C PRO A 392 -4.83 -18.09 -46.41
N ASP A 393 -3.99 -19.12 -46.50
CA ASP A 393 -3.11 -19.59 -45.44
C ASP A 393 -2.07 -18.54 -45.01
N TRP A 394 -1.86 -18.42 -43.70
CA TRP A 394 -0.60 -17.93 -43.13
C TRP A 394 -0.15 -18.94 -42.05
N PRO A 395 1.17 -19.14 -41.81
CA PRO A 395 1.63 -20.18 -40.90
C PRO A 395 1.14 -19.94 -39.46
N ALA A 396 0.62 -20.98 -38.82
CA ALA A 396 0.34 -20.96 -37.40
C ALA A 396 1.65 -21.18 -36.62
N CYS A 397 2.26 -20.10 -36.15
CA CYS A 397 3.51 -20.14 -35.38
C CYS A 397 3.33 -20.86 -34.03
N SER A 398 4.41 -21.46 -33.55
CA SER A 398 4.48 -22.30 -32.36
C SER A 398 4.64 -21.50 -31.05
N GLY A 399 4.64 -22.21 -29.91
CA GLY A 399 4.95 -21.66 -28.59
C GLY A 399 3.83 -21.84 -27.55
N ALA A 400 4.09 -22.38 -26.35
CA ALA A 400 5.31 -23.04 -25.88
C ALA A 400 4.99 -24.03 -24.75
N VAL A 401 5.33 -25.31 -24.96
CA VAL A 401 5.51 -26.38 -23.94
C VAL A 401 4.43 -26.56 -22.86
N ASP A 402 3.60 -27.59 -23.04
CA ASP A 402 2.75 -28.13 -21.97
C ASP A 402 3.56 -29.08 -21.09
N LEU A 403 3.81 -28.69 -19.83
CA LEU A 403 4.67 -29.43 -18.89
C LEU A 403 4.12 -30.83 -18.53
N ASP A 404 2.80 -31.04 -18.61
CA ASP A 404 2.18 -32.35 -18.35
C ASP A 404 2.37 -33.32 -19.53
N GLN A 405 2.83 -32.82 -20.69
CA GLN A 405 3.14 -33.63 -21.88
C GLN A 405 4.64 -33.98 -22.00
N VAL A 406 5.50 -33.41 -21.15
CA VAL A 406 6.96 -33.69 -21.14
C VAL A 406 7.24 -34.97 -20.36
N ALA A 407 7.56 -36.04 -21.08
CA ALA A 407 7.70 -37.39 -20.50
C ALA A 407 9.04 -37.65 -19.78
N ASP A 408 10.10 -36.87 -20.05
CA ASP A 408 11.35 -36.93 -19.28
C ASP A 408 11.31 -35.91 -18.13
N GLU A 409 11.35 -36.42 -16.90
CA GLU A 409 11.42 -35.64 -15.67
C GLU A 409 12.64 -34.70 -15.60
N ARG A 410 13.73 -35.00 -16.34
CA ARG A 410 14.90 -34.11 -16.45
C ARG A 410 14.62 -32.91 -17.36
N GLU A 411 14.04 -33.16 -18.52
CA GLU A 411 13.62 -32.13 -19.47
C GLU A 411 12.55 -31.23 -18.84
N ARG A 412 11.54 -31.84 -18.20
CA ARG A 412 10.47 -31.15 -17.46
C ARG A 412 11.05 -30.20 -16.39
N LYS A 413 12.01 -30.65 -15.59
CA LYS A 413 12.71 -29.82 -14.60
C LYS A 413 13.60 -28.75 -15.20
N ALA A 414 14.23 -28.99 -16.34
CA ALA A 414 15.00 -27.97 -17.05
C ALA A 414 14.09 -26.84 -17.56
N LEU A 415 12.92 -27.19 -18.10
CA LEU A 415 11.89 -26.27 -18.57
C LEU A 415 11.27 -25.47 -17.41
N GLU A 416 10.89 -26.14 -16.31
CA GLU A 416 10.49 -25.47 -15.04
C GLU A 416 11.56 -24.47 -14.59
N GLY A 417 12.84 -24.87 -14.63
CA GLY A 417 13.97 -24.02 -14.27
C GLY A 417 14.16 -22.82 -15.20
N ILE A 418 13.93 -22.97 -16.51
CA ILE A 418 13.98 -21.87 -17.48
C ILE A 418 12.85 -20.88 -17.21
N ILE A 419 11.62 -21.37 -17.17
CA ILE A 419 10.40 -20.59 -16.95
C ILE A 419 10.46 -19.84 -15.60
N SER A 420 11.00 -20.47 -14.55
CA SER A 420 11.07 -19.90 -13.20
C SER A 420 12.26 -18.96 -12.94
N ASN A 421 13.23 -18.82 -13.87
CA ASN A 421 14.42 -17.98 -13.63
C ASN A 421 14.74 -16.97 -14.74
N PHE A 422 14.47 -17.31 -16.00
CA PHE A 422 14.84 -16.48 -17.15
C PHE A 422 13.75 -15.46 -17.52
N GLY A 423 12.57 -15.58 -16.92
CA GLY A 423 11.48 -14.59 -16.96
C GLY A 423 10.25 -15.07 -17.70
N GLN A 424 9.09 -14.47 -17.39
CA GLN A 424 7.80 -14.81 -17.99
C GLN A 424 7.09 -13.55 -18.47
N THR A 425 6.55 -13.61 -19.68
CA THR A 425 5.78 -12.55 -20.35
C THR A 425 4.38 -12.45 -19.73
N PRO A 426 3.79 -11.24 -19.55
CA PRO A 426 2.46 -11.13 -18.96
C PRO A 426 1.37 -11.69 -19.88
N CYS A 427 0.21 -12.06 -19.32
CA CYS A 427 -0.96 -12.43 -20.12
C CYS A 427 -1.35 -11.29 -21.09
N GLN A 428 -1.59 -11.60 -22.37
CA GLN A 428 -2.00 -10.59 -23.36
C GLN A 428 -3.42 -10.10 -23.07
N LEU A 429 -3.57 -8.79 -22.82
CA LEU A 429 -4.84 -8.18 -22.39
C LEU A 429 -5.70 -7.67 -23.55
N LEU A 430 -5.08 -7.39 -24.70
CA LEU A 430 -5.71 -6.82 -25.90
C LEU A 430 -5.00 -7.30 -27.18
N LYS A 431 -5.79 -7.54 -28.24
CA LYS A 431 -5.33 -7.95 -29.59
C LYS A 431 -5.58 -6.84 -30.65
N GLU A 432 -5.91 -5.65 -30.18
CA GLU A 432 -6.17 -4.41 -30.93
C GLU A 432 -5.30 -3.29 -30.31
N PRO A 433 -4.92 -2.22 -31.03
CA PRO A 433 -4.14 -1.12 -30.47
C PRO A 433 -4.76 -0.49 -29.23
N HIS A 434 -3.93 -0.18 -28.23
CA HIS A 434 -4.39 0.47 -27.01
C HIS A 434 -4.84 1.91 -27.30
N PRO A 435 -5.99 2.40 -26.79
CA PRO A 435 -6.39 3.78 -26.97
C PRO A 435 -5.39 4.75 -26.31
N SER A 436 -5.14 5.89 -26.93
CA SER A 436 -4.32 6.96 -26.36
C SER A 436 -5.05 7.69 -25.22
N ARG A 437 -4.28 8.24 -24.27
CA ARG A 437 -4.81 9.10 -23.20
C ARG A 437 -5.14 10.49 -23.77
N LEU A 438 -6.18 11.14 -23.27
CA LEU A 438 -6.47 12.54 -23.62
C LEU A 438 -5.37 13.47 -23.07
N SER A 439 -5.13 14.60 -23.73
CA SER A 439 -4.28 15.65 -23.15
C SER A 439 -4.92 16.25 -21.88
N ALA A 440 -4.13 16.95 -21.05
CA ALA A 440 -4.64 17.65 -19.88
C ALA A 440 -5.73 18.65 -20.28
N GLU A 441 -5.52 19.37 -21.39
CA GLU A 441 -6.48 20.33 -21.93
C GLU A 441 -7.73 19.66 -22.49
N GLU A 442 -7.62 18.55 -23.21
CA GLU A 442 -8.80 17.83 -23.73
C GLU A 442 -9.63 17.19 -22.62
N ALA A 443 -8.97 16.60 -21.62
CA ALA A 443 -9.62 16.07 -20.43
C ALA A 443 -10.31 17.20 -19.67
N ALA A 444 -9.63 18.31 -19.41
CA ALA A 444 -10.19 19.50 -18.77
C ALA A 444 -11.33 20.12 -19.59
N GLN A 445 -11.23 20.19 -20.92
CA GLN A 445 -12.30 20.70 -21.78
C GLN A 445 -13.51 19.77 -21.83
N ARG A 446 -13.33 18.45 -21.83
CA ARG A 446 -14.45 17.50 -21.71
C ARG A 446 -15.08 17.58 -20.32
N LEU A 447 -14.28 17.70 -19.27
CA LEU A 447 -14.73 17.84 -17.88
C LEU A 447 -15.39 19.21 -17.62
N ALA A 448 -14.98 20.26 -18.33
CA ALA A 448 -15.59 21.59 -18.32
C ALA A 448 -16.88 21.66 -19.14
N ARG A 449 -16.98 20.97 -20.29
CA ARG A 449 -18.28 20.69 -20.96
C ARG A 449 -19.20 19.79 -20.12
N VAL A 450 -18.64 19.20 -19.06
CA VAL A 450 -19.32 18.43 -18.02
C VAL A 450 -19.42 19.26 -16.71
N ASP A 451 -19.17 20.58 -16.75
CA ASP A 451 -19.33 21.62 -15.71
C ASP A 451 -19.79 21.15 -14.29
N THR A 452 -18.99 20.32 -13.62
CA THR A 452 -19.26 19.84 -12.24
C THR A 452 -18.02 19.81 -11.36
N ASN A 453 -16.82 20.07 -11.92
CA ASN A 453 -15.59 19.98 -11.15
C ASN A 453 -15.36 21.25 -10.33
N SER A 454 -15.36 21.12 -9.01
CA SER A 454 -14.95 22.19 -8.09
C SER A 454 -13.42 22.19 -7.97
N PRO A 455 -12.75 23.36 -7.95
CA PRO A 455 -11.31 23.42 -7.76
C PRO A 455 -10.94 22.91 -6.36
N SER A 456 -9.74 22.34 -6.21
CA SER A 456 -9.32 21.86 -4.90
C SER A 456 -8.95 23.03 -3.98
N ILE A 457 -9.35 22.93 -2.70
CA ILE A 457 -9.01 23.93 -1.68
C ILE A 457 -7.49 24.04 -1.46
N PHE A 458 -6.75 22.95 -1.70
CA PHE A 458 -5.30 22.90 -1.49
C PHE A 458 -4.53 23.74 -2.53
N GLN A 459 -5.17 24.10 -3.64
CA GLN A 459 -4.66 25.07 -4.62
C GLN A 459 -5.01 26.53 -4.24
N HIS A 460 -5.98 26.72 -3.33
CA HIS A 460 -6.62 28.01 -3.02
C HIS A 460 -6.64 28.29 -1.51
N LEU A 461 -5.61 27.85 -0.79
CA LEU A 461 -5.51 27.91 0.68
C LEU A 461 -5.61 29.34 1.25
N ASN A 462 -5.30 30.36 0.44
CA ASN A 462 -5.45 31.78 0.79
C ASN A 462 -6.90 32.32 0.64
N GLN A 463 -7.86 31.50 0.20
CA GLN A 463 -9.26 31.86 -0.03
C GLN A 463 -10.24 30.93 0.71
N LEU A 464 -9.79 30.31 1.80
CA LEU A 464 -10.61 29.40 2.61
C LEU A 464 -11.74 30.17 3.33
N LYS A 465 -12.97 29.67 3.21
CA LYS A 465 -14.17 30.16 3.91
C LYS A 465 -14.85 29.00 4.61
N ALA A 466 -15.40 29.27 5.80
CA ALA A 466 -16.16 28.31 6.60
C ALA A 466 -17.67 28.60 6.49
N PHE A 467 -18.46 27.54 6.33
CA PHE A 467 -19.92 27.61 6.17
C PHE A 467 -20.61 26.70 7.18
N PHE A 468 -21.75 27.15 7.68
CA PHE A 468 -22.52 26.42 8.68
C PHE A 468 -23.52 25.44 8.05
N ALA A 469 -23.53 24.19 8.53
CA ALA A 469 -24.52 23.18 8.17
C ALA A 469 -25.12 22.51 9.43
N GLU A 470 -26.41 22.73 9.66
CA GLU A 470 -27.13 22.15 10.80
C GLU A 470 -27.46 20.66 10.56
N VAL A 471 -26.56 19.76 10.94
CA VAL A 471 -26.76 18.30 10.76
C VAL A 471 -27.62 17.72 11.89
N ILE A 472 -27.26 17.98 13.14
CA ILE A 472 -27.93 17.48 14.35
C ILE A 472 -28.21 18.69 15.27
N SER A 473 -29.35 18.66 15.96
CA SER A 473 -29.93 19.81 16.69
C SER A 473 -29.85 19.70 18.23
N ASP A 474 -29.27 18.61 18.73
CA ASP A 474 -29.57 18.10 20.08
C ASP A 474 -28.37 18.26 21.06
N ASP A 475 -27.41 19.13 20.72
CA ASP A 475 -26.13 19.34 21.42
C ASP A 475 -25.31 18.05 21.68
N VAL A 476 -25.45 17.04 20.80
CA VAL A 476 -24.71 15.76 20.86
C VAL A 476 -23.53 15.76 19.88
N PRO A 477 -22.28 15.50 20.33
CA PRO A 477 -21.07 15.59 19.49
C PRO A 477 -21.13 14.84 18.16
N LEU A 478 -20.66 15.48 17.08
CA LEU A 478 -20.60 14.92 15.72
C LEU A 478 -19.26 14.20 15.48
N VAL A 479 -19.23 12.91 15.80
CA VAL A 479 -18.02 12.07 15.83
C VAL A 479 -17.61 11.49 14.47
N LEU A 480 -18.47 11.56 13.46
CA LEU A 480 -18.12 11.24 12.06
C LEU A 480 -18.98 12.07 11.09
N ALA A 481 -18.33 12.64 10.07
CA ALA A 481 -18.96 13.22 8.90
C ALA A 481 -18.07 13.01 7.67
N MET A 482 -18.53 12.27 6.64
CA MET A 482 -17.74 12.01 5.43
C MET A 482 -18.58 11.71 4.19
N VAL A 483 -18.01 11.97 3.01
CA VAL A 483 -18.55 11.59 1.69
C VAL A 483 -17.77 10.39 1.15
N PRO A 484 -18.37 9.18 1.04
CA PRO A 484 -17.73 8.01 0.43
C PRO A 484 -17.28 8.27 -1.01
N HIS A 485 -16.14 7.69 -1.41
CA HIS A 485 -15.43 8.11 -2.63
C HIS A 485 -15.74 7.30 -3.91
N GLN A 486 -16.43 6.16 -3.80
CA GLN A 486 -16.70 5.21 -4.90
C GLN A 486 -18.21 4.96 -5.10
N GLN A 487 -19.02 6.02 -5.05
CA GLN A 487 -20.47 5.90 -5.11
C GLN A 487 -20.98 5.53 -6.52
N PRO A 488 -21.98 4.64 -6.65
CA PRO A 488 -22.49 4.18 -7.94
C PRO A 488 -23.57 5.13 -8.51
N HIS A 489 -23.17 6.04 -9.40
CA HIS A 489 -24.12 6.87 -10.16
C HIS A 489 -24.62 6.15 -11.41
N SER A 490 -25.89 6.34 -11.75
CA SER A 490 -26.42 5.93 -13.06
C SER A 490 -25.90 6.88 -14.15
N PHE A 491 -25.39 6.32 -15.26
CA PHE A 491 -24.90 7.08 -16.44
C PHE A 491 -25.92 8.07 -17.04
N ILE A 492 -27.20 7.94 -16.69
CA ILE A 492 -28.32 8.77 -17.18
C ILE A 492 -28.52 10.04 -16.32
N THR A 493 -27.98 10.10 -15.10
CA THR A 493 -28.23 11.19 -14.12
C THR A 493 -26.94 11.86 -13.67
N GLN A 494 -26.34 12.61 -14.58
CA GLN A 494 -25.25 13.54 -14.33
C GLN A 494 -25.72 14.65 -13.36
N GLY A 495 -24.93 14.95 -12.31
CA GLY A 495 -25.36 15.86 -11.23
C GLY A 495 -26.33 15.25 -10.21
N SER A 496 -26.37 13.92 -10.08
CA SER A 496 -27.02 13.26 -8.94
C SER A 496 -26.21 13.49 -7.66
N PRO A 497 -26.84 13.75 -6.50
CA PRO A 497 -26.13 13.99 -5.25
C PRO A 497 -25.42 12.73 -4.74
N ASP A 498 -24.25 12.94 -4.15
CA ASP A 498 -23.55 11.98 -3.31
C ASP A 498 -24.24 11.80 -1.95
N LEU A 499 -23.99 10.66 -1.33
CA LEU A 499 -24.26 10.44 0.08
C LEU A 499 -23.22 11.17 0.96
N LEU A 500 -23.67 12.00 1.90
CA LEU A 500 -22.90 12.36 3.09
C LEU A 500 -23.40 11.50 4.26
N VAL A 501 -22.49 10.76 4.89
CA VAL A 501 -22.77 9.94 6.07
C VAL A 501 -22.32 10.69 7.31
N THR A 502 -23.18 10.77 8.32
CA THR A 502 -22.90 11.43 9.61
C THR A 502 -23.29 10.56 10.80
N VAL A 503 -22.49 10.52 11.85
CA VAL A 503 -22.82 9.82 13.11
C VAL A 503 -22.44 10.68 14.31
N SER A 504 -23.36 10.78 15.29
CA SER A 504 -23.14 11.44 16.57
C SER A 504 -22.78 10.48 17.71
N ALA A 505 -22.27 11.02 18.82
CA ALA A 505 -21.81 10.24 19.99
C ALA A 505 -22.90 9.38 20.67
N ASN A 506 -24.20 9.66 20.44
CA ASN A 506 -25.31 8.81 20.88
C ASN A 506 -25.64 7.66 19.91
N GLY A 507 -24.99 7.60 18.74
CA GLY A 507 -25.21 6.60 17.70
C GLY A 507 -26.29 6.94 16.68
N MET A 508 -26.82 8.17 16.64
CA MET A 508 -27.76 8.57 15.57
C MET A 508 -27.03 8.69 14.23
N LEU A 509 -27.59 8.01 13.22
CA LEU A 509 -27.07 7.91 11.85
C LEU A 509 -27.87 8.81 10.90
N GLY A 510 -27.16 9.72 10.23
CA GLY A 510 -27.66 10.53 9.13
C GLY A 510 -27.13 10.07 7.77
N THR A 511 -28.00 10.07 6.76
CA THR A 511 -27.64 9.88 5.35
C THR A 511 -28.22 11.04 4.53
N HIS A 512 -27.40 12.07 4.30
CA HIS A 512 -27.79 13.32 3.67
C HIS A 512 -27.40 13.33 2.19
N ASN A 513 -28.00 14.23 1.42
CA ASN A 513 -27.57 14.49 0.04
C ASN A 513 -26.52 15.60 0.03
N TRP A 514 -25.44 15.37 -0.71
CA TRP A 514 -24.31 16.27 -0.88
C TRP A 514 -24.04 16.49 -2.37
N LEU A 515 -23.82 17.75 -2.75
CA LEU A 515 -23.36 18.15 -4.08
C LEU A 515 -22.19 19.12 -3.88
N PRO A 516 -20.97 18.77 -4.33
CA PRO A 516 -19.81 19.67 -4.24
C PRO A 516 -20.00 21.01 -4.95
N TYR A 517 -20.90 21.07 -5.94
CA TYR A 517 -21.31 22.29 -6.65
C TYR A 517 -22.68 22.05 -7.31
N ASP A 518 -23.47 23.10 -7.51
CA ASP A 518 -24.75 23.05 -8.24
C ASP A 518 -24.78 24.15 -9.31
N ARG A 519 -25.05 23.80 -10.56
CA ARG A 519 -25.10 24.78 -11.66
C ARG A 519 -26.30 25.73 -11.56
N ASN A 520 -27.33 25.34 -10.81
CA ASN A 520 -28.62 26.04 -10.75
C ASN A 520 -28.69 27.04 -9.59
N ILE A 521 -27.72 27.02 -8.67
CA ILE A 521 -27.69 27.82 -7.45
C ILE A 521 -26.25 28.27 -7.20
N SER A 522 -26.01 29.56 -7.02
CA SER A 522 -24.67 30.18 -6.91
C SER A 522 -23.97 29.92 -5.57
N ASN A 523 -23.91 28.66 -5.12
CA ASN A 523 -23.43 28.26 -3.81
C ASN A 523 -22.06 27.56 -3.89
N TYR A 524 -21.32 27.58 -2.78
CA TYR A 524 -20.10 26.77 -2.63
C TYR A 524 -20.37 25.27 -2.67
N PHE A 525 -21.51 24.82 -2.13
CA PHE A 525 -22.00 23.45 -2.18
C PHE A 525 -23.53 23.43 -2.05
N SER A 526 -24.16 22.29 -2.36
CA SER A 526 -25.59 22.03 -2.12
C SER A 526 -25.73 20.87 -1.12
N PHE A 527 -26.31 21.14 0.04
CA PHE A 527 -26.56 20.16 1.10
C PHE A 527 -28.06 20.09 1.40
N SER A 528 -28.62 18.87 1.47
CA SER A 528 -29.99 18.67 1.95
C SER A 528 -30.02 17.68 3.13
N LYS A 529 -30.43 18.18 4.29
CA LYS A 529 -30.54 17.44 5.55
C LYS A 529 -31.45 16.21 5.41
N ASP A 530 -30.99 15.08 5.96
CA ASP A 530 -31.74 13.84 6.07
C ASP A 530 -33.07 14.03 6.84
N PRO A 531 -34.24 13.76 6.22
CA PRO A 531 -35.54 13.95 6.87
C PRO A 531 -35.81 12.97 8.02
N THR A 532 -35.03 11.88 8.16
CA THR A 532 -35.19 10.91 9.25
C THR A 532 -34.64 11.41 10.58
N ILE A 533 -33.62 12.28 10.57
CA ILE A 533 -33.02 12.86 11.79
C ILE A 533 -34.03 13.75 12.53
N GLY A 534 -34.71 14.63 11.79
CA GLY A 534 -35.68 15.59 12.34
C GLY A 534 -37.04 15.00 12.72
N ASN A 535 -37.19 13.67 12.73
CA ASN A 535 -38.42 12.98 13.11
C ASN A 535 -38.10 11.82 14.06
N PRO A 536 -38.38 11.93 15.38
CA PRO A 536 -37.97 10.92 16.37
C PRO A 536 -38.62 9.54 16.19
N LYS A 537 -39.66 9.42 15.34
CA LYS A 537 -40.23 8.10 14.95
C LYS A 537 -39.53 7.44 13.77
N MET A 538 -38.62 8.14 13.09
CA MET A 538 -37.88 7.68 11.92
C MET A 538 -36.35 7.74 12.11
N GLN A 539 -35.87 8.36 13.18
CA GLN A 539 -34.44 8.41 13.54
C GLN A 539 -33.81 7.01 13.50
N ARG A 540 -32.70 6.90 12.77
CA ARG A 540 -31.93 5.66 12.64
C ARG A 540 -30.82 5.67 13.69
N LEU A 541 -30.93 4.79 14.69
CA LEU A 541 -29.88 4.60 15.69
C LEU A 541 -29.02 3.37 15.31
N LEU A 542 -27.71 3.52 15.39
CA LEU A 542 -26.77 2.40 15.32
C LEU A 542 -27.05 1.43 16.48
N SER A 543 -27.04 0.13 16.18
CA SER A 543 -27.41 -0.92 17.14
C SER A 543 -26.34 -1.10 18.22
N GLY A 544 -26.58 -0.57 19.41
CA GLY A 544 -25.85 -0.90 20.65
C GLY A 544 -26.20 -2.30 21.19
N PRO A 545 -25.71 -2.71 22.38
CA PRO A 545 -25.24 -1.83 23.46
C PRO A 545 -23.75 -1.42 23.39
N TRP A 546 -23.53 -0.11 23.54
CA TRP A 546 -22.23 0.53 23.67
C TRP A 546 -21.61 0.32 25.05
N VAL A 547 -20.32 0.64 25.20
CA VAL A 547 -19.67 0.78 26.51
C VAL A 547 -20.30 1.94 27.31
N PRO A 548 -20.61 1.75 28.62
CA PRO A 548 -21.16 2.82 29.45
C PRO A 548 -20.25 4.05 29.54
N GLY A 549 -20.83 5.24 29.45
CA GLY A 549 -20.15 6.52 29.70
C GLY A 549 -19.26 7.05 28.56
N SER A 550 -18.80 6.20 27.63
CA SER A 550 -17.94 6.64 26.51
C SER A 550 -18.69 7.08 25.26
N GLY A 551 -19.93 6.62 25.06
CA GLY A 551 -20.68 6.82 23.82
C GLY A 551 -20.03 6.14 22.60
N VAL A 552 -20.35 6.63 21.41
CA VAL A 552 -19.76 6.19 20.14
C VAL A 552 -18.51 7.01 19.84
N SER A 553 -17.34 6.35 19.77
CA SER A 553 -16.09 6.99 19.32
C SER A 553 -16.02 7.03 17.80
N GLY A 554 -15.60 8.16 17.23
CA GLY A 554 -15.36 8.30 15.78
C GLY A 554 -14.26 7.38 15.26
N GLN A 555 -13.25 7.08 16.09
CA GLN A 555 -12.19 6.11 15.75
C GLN A 555 -12.72 4.68 15.66
N ALA A 556 -13.81 4.35 16.35
CA ALA A 556 -14.45 3.04 16.31
C ALA A 556 -15.45 2.88 15.14
N LEU A 557 -15.45 3.78 14.16
CA LEU A 557 -16.35 3.78 13.01
C LEU A 557 -15.57 3.75 11.69
N ALA A 558 -16.08 3.03 10.69
CA ALA A 558 -15.59 3.10 9.32
C ALA A 558 -16.75 2.95 8.32
N VAL A 559 -16.68 3.64 7.18
CA VAL A 559 -17.72 3.61 6.12
C VAL A 559 -17.13 3.08 4.83
N ALA A 560 -17.78 2.08 4.23
CA ALA A 560 -17.35 1.49 2.96
C ALA A 560 -17.27 2.56 1.84
N PRO A 561 -16.26 2.51 0.94
CA PRO A 561 -16.11 3.53 -0.11
C PRO A 561 -17.32 3.72 -1.03
N ASP A 562 -18.17 2.70 -1.17
CA ASP A 562 -19.41 2.71 -1.96
C ASP A 562 -20.62 3.34 -1.26
N GLY A 563 -20.48 3.76 0.01
CA GLY A 563 -21.56 4.34 0.82
C GLY A 563 -22.66 3.37 1.25
N ARG A 564 -22.47 2.04 1.13
CA ARG A 564 -23.51 1.06 1.45
C ARG A 564 -23.46 0.54 2.88
N LEU A 565 -22.26 0.35 3.43
CA LEU A 565 -22.03 -0.26 4.73
C LEU A 565 -21.30 0.68 5.69
N LEU A 566 -21.69 0.62 6.96
CA LEU A 566 -20.97 1.19 8.09
C LEU A 566 -20.56 0.08 9.05
N PHE A 567 -19.31 0.11 9.48
CA PHE A 567 -18.70 -0.76 10.47
C PHE A 567 -18.59 0.00 11.79
N SER A 568 -18.88 -0.67 12.91
CA SER A 568 -18.78 -0.08 14.26
C SER A 568 -18.21 -1.06 15.28
N GLY A 569 -17.19 -0.60 16.01
CA GLY A 569 -16.73 -1.13 17.30
C GLY A 569 -17.41 -0.40 18.46
N GLY A 570 -16.77 -0.32 19.64
CA GLY A 570 -17.28 0.39 20.82
C GLY A 570 -18.43 -0.31 21.58
N HIS A 571 -18.75 -1.55 21.22
CA HIS A 571 -19.76 -2.37 21.89
C HIS A 571 -19.14 -3.15 23.05
N TRP A 572 -19.82 -3.25 24.20
CA TRP A 572 -19.26 -3.93 25.39
C TRP A 572 -19.05 -5.43 25.18
N ASP A 573 -19.75 -6.02 24.22
CA ASP A 573 -19.73 -7.46 23.92
C ASP A 573 -18.61 -7.88 22.95
N GLY A 574 -17.58 -7.04 22.78
CA GLY A 574 -16.46 -7.26 21.86
C GLY A 574 -16.86 -7.40 20.39
N SER A 575 -18.08 -6.98 20.02
CA SER A 575 -18.60 -7.23 18.67
C SER A 575 -18.28 -6.13 17.68
N LEU A 576 -17.82 -6.54 16.50
CA LEU A 576 -17.73 -5.71 15.30
C LEU A 576 -19.05 -5.83 14.53
N ARG A 577 -19.72 -4.69 14.27
CA ARG A 577 -21.09 -4.67 13.70
C ARG A 577 -21.14 -4.02 12.33
N VAL A 578 -21.86 -4.65 11.41
CA VAL A 578 -22.05 -4.22 10.01
C VAL A 578 -23.48 -3.72 9.83
N THR A 579 -23.65 -2.45 9.47
CA THR A 579 -24.95 -1.78 9.31
C THR A 579 -25.14 -1.29 7.87
N ALA A 580 -26.29 -1.60 7.27
CA ALA A 580 -26.67 -1.10 5.94
C ALA A 580 -27.17 0.35 6.01
N LEU A 581 -26.39 1.28 5.46
CA LEU A 581 -26.65 2.72 5.50
C LEU A 581 -28.03 3.13 4.94
N PRO A 582 -28.50 2.63 3.76
CA PRO A 582 -29.78 3.06 3.18
C PRO A 582 -31.03 2.76 4.04
N ARG A 583 -30.92 1.91 5.07
CA ARG A 583 -32.03 1.55 5.97
C ARG A 583 -31.68 1.59 7.46
N GLY A 584 -30.45 1.94 7.82
CA GLY A 584 -29.94 1.87 9.20
C GLY A 584 -29.98 0.46 9.82
N LYS A 585 -30.07 -0.61 9.00
CA LYS A 585 -30.34 -1.96 9.50
C LYS A 585 -29.04 -2.72 9.78
N LEU A 586 -28.90 -3.27 10.99
CA LEU A 586 -27.86 -4.26 11.32
C LEU A 586 -27.96 -5.49 10.39
N LEU A 587 -26.87 -5.82 9.71
CA LEU A 587 -26.75 -6.99 8.83
C LEU A 587 -26.00 -8.15 9.52
N ASN A 588 -24.93 -7.84 10.24
CA ASN A 588 -24.03 -8.85 10.82
C ASN A 588 -23.38 -8.33 12.12
N GLN A 589 -23.04 -9.25 13.02
CA GLN A 589 -22.41 -8.99 14.32
C GLN A 589 -21.35 -10.07 14.56
N LEU A 590 -20.08 -9.68 14.60
CA LEU A 590 -18.93 -10.58 14.67
C LEU A 590 -18.24 -10.44 16.03
N ARG A 591 -18.35 -11.48 16.87
CA ARG A 591 -17.58 -11.61 18.11
C ARG A 591 -16.35 -12.48 17.86
N ARG A 592 -15.15 -11.89 17.93
CA ARG A 592 -13.84 -12.53 17.72
C ARG A 592 -12.77 -11.92 18.63
N HIS A 593 -12.77 -10.59 18.74
CA HIS A 593 -12.11 -9.89 19.84
C HIS A 593 -12.68 -10.34 21.18
N LEU A 594 -11.84 -10.32 22.21
CA LEU A 594 -12.14 -10.76 23.58
C LEU A 594 -12.59 -9.61 24.47
N ASP A 595 -12.24 -8.38 24.10
CA ASP A 595 -12.64 -7.13 24.75
C ASP A 595 -13.15 -6.13 23.69
N VAL A 596 -13.41 -4.88 24.09
CA VAL A 596 -13.96 -3.82 23.25
C VAL A 596 -13.06 -3.47 22.07
N VAL A 597 -13.63 -3.54 20.86
CA VAL A 597 -13.03 -2.97 19.64
C VAL A 597 -12.97 -1.45 19.76
N THR A 598 -11.76 -0.91 19.92
CA THR A 598 -11.48 0.50 20.21
C THR A 598 -11.44 1.35 18.95
N CYS A 599 -10.90 0.80 17.85
CA CYS A 599 -10.62 1.54 16.63
C CYS A 599 -10.78 0.69 15.36
N LEU A 600 -11.14 1.33 14.25
CA LEU A 600 -11.36 0.75 12.93
C LEU A 600 -10.68 1.59 11.86
N ALA A 601 -10.16 0.96 10.81
CA ALA A 601 -9.79 1.63 9.56
C ALA A 601 -10.09 0.77 8.34
N LEU A 602 -10.56 1.39 7.27
CA LEU A 602 -10.74 0.76 5.95
C LEU A 602 -9.59 1.12 5.02
N ASP A 603 -9.23 0.17 4.18
CA ASP A 603 -8.34 0.41 3.05
C ASP A 603 -9.03 1.23 1.94
N THR A 604 -8.23 2.02 1.20
CA THR A 604 -8.66 2.92 0.11
C THR A 604 -9.47 2.21 -0.98
N CYS A 605 -9.15 0.95 -1.30
CA CYS A 605 -9.83 0.15 -2.31
C CYS A 605 -11.06 -0.60 -1.77
N GLY A 606 -11.37 -0.49 -0.46
CA GLY A 606 -12.58 -1.09 0.13
C GLY A 606 -12.61 -2.61 0.13
N ILE A 607 -11.45 -3.26 0.10
CA ILE A 607 -11.31 -4.74 0.08
C ILE A 607 -11.07 -5.28 1.50
N TYR A 608 -10.36 -4.53 2.34
CA TYR A 608 -10.01 -4.94 3.71
C TYR A 608 -10.34 -3.85 4.75
N LEU A 609 -10.66 -4.31 5.95
CA LEU A 609 -10.89 -3.55 7.17
C LEU A 609 -9.91 -4.05 8.23
N ILE A 610 -9.28 -3.17 8.99
CA ILE A 610 -8.57 -3.51 10.24
C ILE A 610 -9.40 -3.05 11.43
N SER A 611 -9.40 -3.86 12.50
CA SER A 611 -9.90 -3.49 13.82
C SER A 611 -8.80 -3.64 14.86
N GLY A 612 -8.64 -2.63 15.73
CA GLY A 612 -7.85 -2.71 16.96
C GLY A 612 -8.78 -2.89 18.17
N SER A 613 -8.27 -3.52 19.22
CA SER A 613 -9.04 -3.86 20.41
C SER A 613 -8.27 -3.64 21.70
N ARG A 614 -9.03 -3.53 22.79
CA ARG A 614 -8.51 -3.50 24.15
C ARG A 614 -7.85 -4.82 24.58
N ASP A 615 -8.13 -5.92 23.87
CA ASP A 615 -7.46 -7.23 24.05
C ASP A 615 -6.03 -7.32 23.50
N THR A 616 -5.40 -6.17 23.21
CA THR A 616 -4.06 -5.97 22.61
C THR A 616 -3.85 -6.53 21.20
N THR A 617 -4.86 -7.17 20.59
CA THR A 617 -4.79 -7.66 19.21
C THR A 617 -5.35 -6.68 18.19
N CYS A 618 -4.86 -6.79 16.95
CA CYS A 618 -5.56 -6.27 15.78
C CYS A 618 -6.06 -7.43 14.90
N MET A 619 -7.17 -7.24 14.19
CA MET A 619 -7.71 -8.22 13.25
C MET A 619 -7.93 -7.59 11.87
N VAL A 620 -7.44 -8.26 10.83
CA VAL A 620 -7.66 -7.89 9.42
C VAL A 620 -8.83 -8.71 8.88
N TRP A 621 -9.80 -8.04 8.26
CA TRP A 621 -11.04 -8.63 7.76
C TRP A 621 -11.20 -8.35 6.26
N ARG A 622 -11.71 -9.33 5.51
CA ARG A 622 -12.07 -9.15 4.10
C ARG A 622 -13.52 -8.69 3.96
N LEU A 623 -13.76 -7.62 3.23
CA LEU A 623 -15.10 -7.21 2.82
C LEU A 623 -15.64 -8.16 1.75
N LEU A 624 -16.92 -8.48 1.85
CA LEU A 624 -17.63 -9.32 0.88
C LEU A 624 -18.30 -8.40 -0.15
N GLN A 625 -17.84 -8.50 -1.40
CA GLN A 625 -18.36 -7.73 -2.53
C GLN A 625 -19.14 -8.63 -3.50
N GLN A 626 -20.20 -8.10 -4.11
CA GLN A 626 -20.98 -8.76 -5.16
C GLN A 626 -21.28 -7.75 -6.26
N GLY A 627 -20.87 -8.03 -7.51
CA GLY A 627 -21.03 -7.08 -8.61
C GLY A 627 -20.27 -5.76 -8.42
N GLY A 628 -19.11 -5.80 -7.74
CA GLY A 628 -18.29 -4.61 -7.45
C GLY A 628 -18.80 -3.74 -6.29
N LEU A 629 -19.81 -4.18 -5.55
CA LEU A 629 -20.46 -3.42 -4.48
C LEU A 629 -20.42 -4.20 -3.17
N SER A 630 -20.28 -3.51 -2.03
CA SER A 630 -20.15 -4.16 -0.72
C SER A 630 -21.50 -4.71 -0.21
N VAL A 631 -21.44 -5.89 0.41
CA VAL A 631 -22.61 -6.64 0.90
C VAL A 631 -22.44 -7.10 2.35
N GLY A 632 -21.21 -7.33 2.81
CA GLY A 632 -20.93 -7.68 4.20
C GLY A 632 -19.43 -7.79 4.54
N LEU A 633 -19.14 -8.49 5.63
CA LEU A 633 -17.80 -8.73 6.15
C LEU A 633 -17.62 -10.23 6.42
N ALA A 634 -16.42 -10.78 6.17
CA ALA A 634 -16.11 -12.19 6.40
C ALA A 634 -16.28 -12.60 7.88
N SER A 635 -16.82 -13.80 8.14
CA SER A 635 -17.13 -14.30 9.49
C SER A 635 -15.92 -14.84 10.28
N LYS A 636 -14.75 -14.83 9.65
CA LYS A 636 -13.43 -15.04 10.26
C LYS A 636 -12.52 -13.90 9.79
N PRO A 637 -11.60 -13.41 10.64
CA PRO A 637 -10.52 -12.54 10.17
C PRO A 637 -9.60 -13.32 9.21
N VAL A 638 -8.91 -12.59 8.35
CA VAL A 638 -7.87 -13.08 7.43
C VAL A 638 -6.53 -13.19 8.15
N GLN A 639 -6.23 -12.22 9.04
CA GLN A 639 -5.07 -12.24 9.92
C GLN A 639 -5.46 -11.75 11.32
N VAL A 640 -4.76 -12.26 12.33
CA VAL A 640 -4.76 -11.73 13.70
C VAL A 640 -3.33 -11.31 14.02
N LEU A 641 -3.17 -10.06 14.44
CA LEU A 641 -1.89 -9.38 14.62
C LEU A 641 -1.63 -9.20 16.12
N TYR A 642 -0.41 -9.50 16.56
CA TYR A 642 0.02 -9.50 17.94
C TYR A 642 1.29 -8.66 18.10
N GLY A 643 1.53 -8.14 19.32
CA GLY A 643 2.78 -7.47 19.68
C GLY A 643 2.64 -6.30 20.65
N HIS A 644 1.42 -5.77 20.86
CA HIS A 644 1.17 -4.72 21.84
C HIS A 644 1.04 -5.27 23.26
N GLU A 645 1.53 -4.49 24.23
CA GLU A 645 1.50 -4.80 25.67
C GLU A 645 0.29 -4.17 26.37
N ALA A 646 -0.37 -3.21 25.72
CA ALA A 646 -1.56 -2.53 26.21
C ALA A 646 -2.67 -2.46 25.14
N ALA A 647 -3.76 -1.75 25.45
CA ALA A 647 -4.90 -1.59 24.57
C ALA A 647 -4.50 -0.88 23.26
N VAL A 648 -4.89 -1.44 22.12
CA VAL A 648 -4.74 -0.76 20.83
C VAL A 648 -5.66 0.46 20.83
N SER A 649 -5.14 1.62 20.49
CA SER A 649 -5.84 2.91 20.55
C SER A 649 -6.21 3.42 19.16
N CYS A 650 -5.38 3.17 18.15
CA CYS A 650 -5.63 3.57 16.77
C CYS A 650 -5.04 2.57 15.76
N VAL A 651 -5.64 2.48 14.58
CA VAL A 651 -5.20 1.59 13.49
C VAL A 651 -5.29 2.29 12.14
N ALA A 652 -4.43 1.90 11.22
CA ALA A 652 -4.48 2.29 9.81
C ALA A 652 -4.09 1.10 8.93
N ILE A 653 -4.57 1.07 7.69
CA ILE A 653 -4.34 -0.01 6.73
C ILE A 653 -4.17 0.57 5.32
N SER A 654 -3.23 -0.01 4.57
CA SER A 654 -3.09 0.21 3.13
C SER A 654 -2.74 -1.13 2.48
N THR A 655 -3.68 -1.70 1.72
CA THR A 655 -3.43 -2.96 1.00
C THR A 655 -2.51 -2.74 -0.18
N GLU A 656 -2.52 -1.52 -0.74
CA GLU A 656 -1.56 -1.09 -1.75
C GLU A 656 -0.13 -1.15 -1.24
N LEU A 657 0.14 -0.82 0.03
CA LEU A 657 1.48 -0.96 0.65
C LEU A 657 1.75 -2.36 1.24
N ASP A 658 0.71 -3.19 1.36
CA ASP A 658 0.65 -4.34 2.27
C ASP A 658 0.98 -4.01 3.74
N MET A 659 0.61 -2.80 4.20
CA MET A 659 0.85 -2.34 5.58
C MET A 659 -0.43 -2.33 6.40
N ALA A 660 -0.40 -3.04 7.53
CA ALA A 660 -1.26 -2.83 8.68
C ALA A 660 -0.43 -2.12 9.75
N VAL A 661 -0.91 -1.00 10.29
CA VAL A 661 -0.19 -0.23 11.32
C VAL A 661 -1.12 0.01 12.50
N SER A 662 -0.64 -0.21 13.71
CA SER A 662 -1.40 -0.05 14.96
C SER A 662 -0.61 0.76 15.98
N GLY A 663 -1.29 1.71 16.63
CA GLY A 663 -0.80 2.45 17.79
C GLY A 663 -1.52 2.00 19.07
N SER A 664 -0.84 2.12 20.21
CA SER A 664 -1.31 1.57 21.48
C SER A 664 -1.12 2.53 22.66
N GLU A 665 -1.82 2.22 23.75
CA GLU A 665 -1.62 2.84 25.06
C GLU A 665 -0.22 2.57 25.66
N ASP A 666 0.50 1.54 25.18
CA ASP A 666 1.91 1.27 25.52
C ASP A 666 2.90 2.27 24.92
N GLY A 667 2.41 3.22 24.11
CA GLY A 667 3.22 4.27 23.49
C GLY A 667 4.02 3.81 22.27
N THR A 668 3.88 2.56 21.84
CA THR A 668 4.50 2.07 20.59
C THR A 668 3.56 2.18 19.39
N VAL A 669 4.14 2.14 18.20
CA VAL A 669 3.44 1.85 16.94
C VAL A 669 4.06 0.60 16.34
N ILE A 670 3.26 -0.38 15.94
CA ILE A 670 3.73 -1.60 15.30
C ILE A 670 3.25 -1.64 13.84
N ILE A 671 4.14 -2.10 12.96
CA ILE A 671 3.87 -2.37 11.55
C ILE A 671 3.82 -3.88 11.35
N HIS A 672 2.73 -4.37 10.76
CA HIS A 672 2.56 -5.74 10.27
C HIS A 672 2.21 -5.73 8.78
N THR A 673 2.26 -6.90 8.15
CA THR A 673 1.74 -7.10 6.78
C THR A 673 0.25 -7.46 6.77
N VAL A 674 -0.52 -6.91 5.81
CA VAL A 674 -1.96 -7.21 5.66
C VAL A 674 -2.18 -8.63 5.14
N ARG A 675 -1.37 -9.07 4.15
CA ARG A 675 -1.52 -10.38 3.49
C ARG A 675 -1.05 -11.53 4.36
N ARG A 676 0.11 -11.41 5.02
CA ARG A 676 0.75 -12.49 5.80
C ARG A 676 0.61 -12.37 7.31
N GLY A 677 0.22 -11.21 7.84
CA GLY A 677 0.15 -10.97 9.29
C GLY A 677 1.52 -10.88 9.99
N HIS A 678 2.62 -10.99 9.23
CA HIS A 678 3.99 -10.92 9.76
C HIS A 678 4.25 -9.55 10.37
N PHE A 679 4.86 -9.54 11.55
CA PHE A 679 5.51 -8.37 12.14
C PHE A 679 6.62 -7.84 11.20
N VAL A 680 6.76 -6.52 11.13
CA VAL A 680 7.79 -5.83 10.33
C VAL A 680 8.69 -4.99 11.23
N ALA A 681 8.10 -4.09 12.03
CA ALA A 681 8.87 -3.18 12.89
C ALA A 681 8.04 -2.62 14.06
N THR A 682 8.71 -2.16 15.11
CA THR A 682 8.14 -1.34 16.19
C THR A 682 8.77 0.04 16.17
N LEU A 683 7.96 1.08 16.00
CA LEU A 683 8.36 2.48 16.12
C LEU A 683 8.10 2.97 17.55
N ARG A 684 8.97 3.86 18.04
CA ARG A 684 8.81 4.51 19.35
C ARG A 684 8.90 6.02 19.18
N PRO A 685 7.82 6.78 19.47
CA PRO A 685 7.83 8.24 19.50
C PRO A 685 8.99 8.81 20.31
N PRO A 686 9.82 9.70 19.74
CA PRO A 686 10.94 10.31 20.45
C PRO A 686 10.46 11.34 21.49
N GLY A 687 11.34 11.64 22.45
CA GLY A 687 11.23 12.85 23.29
C GLY A 687 10.57 12.67 24.66
N ALA A 688 10.43 11.45 25.18
CA ALA A 688 9.84 11.21 26.49
C ALA A 688 10.64 10.21 27.35
N THR A 689 10.84 10.56 28.62
CA THR A 689 11.28 9.64 29.71
C THR A 689 10.20 8.62 30.07
N LEU A 690 8.93 9.02 29.92
CA LEU A 690 7.74 8.17 30.03
C LEU A 690 6.92 8.38 28.75
N PRO A 691 7.00 7.48 27.74
CA PRO A 691 6.13 7.56 26.58
C PRO A 691 4.67 7.43 27.03
N GLY A 692 3.81 8.28 26.47
CA GLY A 692 2.36 8.20 26.67
C GLY A 692 1.66 7.55 25.47
N PRO A 693 0.33 7.37 25.55
CA PRO A 693 -0.44 6.70 24.50
C PRO A 693 -0.29 7.40 23.15
N VAL A 694 -0.20 6.59 22.10
CA VAL A 694 -0.39 7.04 20.71
C VAL A 694 -1.89 7.20 20.51
N ALA A 695 -2.39 8.41 20.28
CA ALA A 695 -3.83 8.66 20.26
C ALA A 695 -4.43 8.72 18.85
N HIS A 696 -3.66 9.15 17.84
CA HIS A 696 -4.09 9.11 16.43
C HIS A 696 -2.97 8.59 15.52
N LEU A 697 -3.37 7.95 14.42
CA LEU A 697 -2.51 7.35 13.42
C LEU A 697 -3.16 7.54 12.04
N ALA A 698 -2.37 7.88 11.03
CA ALA A 698 -2.82 7.99 9.64
C ALA A 698 -1.70 7.64 8.66
N LEU A 699 -2.06 7.10 7.49
CA LEU A 699 -1.13 6.77 6.40
C LEU A 699 -1.32 7.73 5.22
N GLY A 700 -0.21 8.14 4.62
CA GLY A 700 -0.17 8.80 3.30
C GLY A 700 -0.17 7.80 2.14
N SER A 701 -0.45 8.27 0.94
CA SER A 701 -0.51 7.46 -0.29
C SER A 701 0.82 6.79 -0.68
N GLU A 702 1.95 7.40 -0.28
CA GLU A 702 3.30 6.93 -0.58
C GLU A 702 3.91 6.11 0.58
N GLY A 703 3.18 5.94 1.69
CA GLY A 703 3.65 5.21 2.88
C GLY A 703 4.22 6.08 3.99
N GLN A 704 4.00 7.40 3.96
CA GLN A 704 4.17 8.26 5.13
C GLN A 704 3.32 7.74 6.30
N ILE A 705 3.93 7.57 7.48
CA ILE A 705 3.22 7.21 8.71
C ILE A 705 3.18 8.43 9.61
N VAL A 706 1.98 9.01 9.79
CA VAL A 706 1.76 10.17 10.66
C VAL A 706 1.19 9.69 11.99
N VAL A 707 1.95 9.91 13.06
CA VAL A 707 1.70 9.39 14.41
C VAL A 707 1.54 10.53 15.39
N GLN A 708 0.42 10.59 16.11
CA GLN A 708 0.21 11.56 17.18
C GLN A 708 0.41 10.87 18.54
N SER A 709 1.51 11.19 19.20
CA SER A 709 1.84 10.70 20.55
C SER A 709 1.51 11.74 21.61
N SER A 710 1.12 11.30 22.79
CA SER A 710 1.18 12.10 24.01
C SER A 710 2.37 11.67 24.88
N ALA A 711 2.86 12.56 25.74
CA ALA A 711 4.00 12.30 26.62
C ALA A 711 3.89 13.06 27.94
N ARG A 712 4.67 12.64 28.95
CA ARG A 712 4.89 13.39 30.19
C ARG A 712 6.36 13.29 30.58
N GLU A 713 7.00 14.41 30.90
CA GLU A 713 8.38 14.40 31.40
C GLU A 713 8.50 13.71 32.78
N ARG A 714 7.47 13.87 33.62
CA ARG A 714 7.41 13.42 35.01
C ARG A 714 5.98 13.08 35.41
N LEU A 715 5.83 12.21 36.41
CA LEU A 715 4.54 11.98 37.08
C LEU A 715 4.00 13.32 37.62
N GLY A 716 2.75 13.65 37.26
CA GLY A 716 2.11 14.92 37.60
C GLY A 716 2.43 16.11 36.69
N ALA A 717 3.36 16.00 35.74
CA ALA A 717 3.61 17.05 34.76
C ALA A 717 2.45 17.18 33.74
N GLN A 718 2.37 18.35 33.09
CA GLN A 718 1.47 18.58 31.96
C GLN A 718 1.73 17.57 30.83
N VAL A 719 0.67 17.24 30.09
CA VAL A 719 0.78 16.36 28.91
C VAL A 719 1.30 17.19 27.74
N THR A 720 2.43 16.78 27.17
CA THR A 720 2.90 17.29 25.89
C THR A 720 2.31 16.44 24.77
N TYR A 721 1.82 17.08 23.72
CA TYR A 721 1.36 16.42 22.51
C TYR A 721 2.41 16.61 21.42
N SER A 722 2.69 15.59 20.63
CA SER A 722 3.58 15.68 19.48
C SER A 722 3.03 14.92 18.29
N LEU A 723 3.34 15.43 17.10
CA LEU A 723 3.04 14.84 15.81
C LEU A 723 4.36 14.43 15.14
N HIS A 724 4.47 13.15 14.78
CA HIS A 724 5.67 12.57 14.19
C HIS A 724 5.36 12.06 12.78
N LEU A 725 6.30 12.26 11.86
CA LEU A 725 6.29 11.71 10.51
C LEU A 725 7.39 10.67 10.41
N TYR A 726 7.04 9.44 10.03
CA TYR A 726 7.98 8.38 9.66
C TYR A 726 7.84 8.04 8.17
N SER A 727 8.92 7.53 7.56
CA SER A 727 8.81 6.84 6.25
C SER A 727 8.20 5.45 6.40
N VAL A 728 7.92 4.80 5.28
CA VAL A 728 7.46 3.41 5.20
C VAL A 728 8.39 2.44 5.96
N ASN A 729 9.71 2.65 5.89
CA ASN A 729 10.72 1.90 6.65
C ASN A 729 10.79 2.25 8.15
N GLY A 730 9.90 3.10 8.67
CA GLY A 730 9.86 3.44 10.10
C GLY A 730 10.92 4.44 10.56
N ARG A 731 11.68 5.05 9.65
CA ARG A 731 12.67 6.11 9.96
C ARG A 731 11.95 7.43 10.22
N LEU A 732 12.18 8.06 11.38
CA LEU A 732 11.64 9.38 11.68
C LEU A 732 12.18 10.42 10.68
N ARG A 733 11.28 11.15 10.01
CA ARG A 733 11.60 12.21 9.04
C ARG A 733 11.32 13.62 9.60
N ALA A 734 10.27 13.80 10.39
CA ALA A 734 9.95 15.08 11.04
C ALA A 734 9.20 14.88 12.37
N SER A 735 9.28 15.87 13.26
CA SER A 735 8.54 15.91 14.53
C SER A 735 8.13 17.36 14.85
N LEU A 736 6.87 17.56 15.25
CA LEU A 736 6.30 18.83 15.69
C LEU A 736 5.70 18.66 17.09
N THR A 737 6.16 19.44 18.07
CA THR A 737 5.51 19.56 19.38
C THR A 737 4.29 20.48 19.27
N LEU A 738 3.17 20.08 19.88
CA LEU A 738 1.89 20.76 19.83
C LEU A 738 1.51 21.30 21.22
N GLY A 739 1.13 22.57 21.29
CA GLY A 739 0.57 23.19 22.50
C GLY A 739 -0.94 22.96 22.69
N GLU A 740 -1.58 22.31 21.73
CA GLU A 740 -3.01 21.99 21.70
C GLU A 740 -3.20 20.47 21.70
N GLN A 741 -4.33 19.99 22.22
CA GLN A 741 -4.70 18.57 22.26
C GLN A 741 -5.38 18.16 20.94
N PRO A 742 -4.81 17.21 20.17
CA PRO A 742 -5.44 16.70 18.95
C PRO A 742 -6.65 15.81 19.24
N THR A 743 -7.76 16.11 18.57
CA THR A 743 -9.01 15.35 18.66
C THR A 743 -9.37 14.64 17.36
N ALA A 744 -8.85 15.10 16.23
CA ALA A 744 -8.98 14.44 14.93
C ALA A 744 -7.73 14.66 14.06
N LEU A 745 -7.36 13.65 13.29
CA LEU A 745 -6.23 13.65 12.36
C LEU A 745 -6.67 13.10 11.01
N LYS A 746 -6.38 13.81 9.91
CA LYS A 746 -6.58 13.30 8.55
C LYS A 746 -5.43 13.70 7.64
N VAL A 747 -4.84 12.71 6.97
CA VAL A 747 -3.78 12.89 5.95
C VAL A 747 -4.41 12.94 4.56
N THR A 748 -3.87 13.80 3.70
CA THR A 748 -4.02 13.82 2.24
C THR A 748 -2.64 13.66 1.58
N GLU A 749 -2.55 13.79 0.26
CA GLU A 749 -1.30 13.61 -0.51
C GLU A 749 -0.18 14.56 -0.04
N ASP A 750 -0.45 15.88 0.03
CA ASP A 750 0.55 16.89 0.41
C ASP A 750 0.37 17.47 1.82
N PHE A 751 -0.75 17.18 2.51
CA PHE A 751 -1.16 17.89 3.74
C PHE A 751 -1.63 16.98 4.88
N VAL A 752 -1.46 17.48 6.11
CA VAL A 752 -2.05 16.94 7.33
C VAL A 752 -3.05 17.94 7.87
N LEU A 753 -4.28 17.49 8.10
CA LEU A 753 -5.34 18.26 8.74
C LEU A 753 -5.48 17.78 10.18
N LEU A 754 -5.41 18.72 11.12
CA LEU A 754 -5.41 18.45 12.56
C LEU A 754 -6.51 19.28 13.21
N GLY A 755 -7.52 18.62 13.77
CA GLY A 755 -8.54 19.25 14.61
C GLY A 755 -8.16 19.15 16.08
N THR A 756 -8.37 20.22 16.85
CA THR A 756 -7.98 20.28 18.27
C THR A 756 -9.16 20.52 19.21
N ALA A 757 -8.96 20.15 20.48
CA ALA A 757 -9.90 20.46 21.57
C ALA A 757 -9.97 21.97 21.86
N GLN A 758 -8.95 22.73 21.48
CA GLN A 758 -8.83 24.19 21.59
C GLN A 758 -9.52 24.92 20.42
N CYS A 759 -10.43 24.22 19.72
CA CYS A 759 -11.32 24.77 18.71
C CYS A 759 -10.62 25.29 17.45
N ALA A 760 -9.43 24.78 17.10
CA ALA A 760 -8.69 25.17 15.91
C ALA A 760 -8.52 24.01 14.92
N LEU A 761 -8.68 24.32 13.62
CA LEU A 761 -8.29 23.44 12.52
C LEU A 761 -6.96 23.93 11.94
N HIS A 762 -5.92 23.11 12.07
CA HIS A 762 -4.61 23.37 11.48
C HIS A 762 -4.47 22.58 10.18
N ILE A 763 -3.84 23.19 9.16
CA ILE A 763 -3.47 22.53 7.90
C ILE A 763 -1.95 22.67 7.76
N LEU A 764 -1.25 21.53 7.80
CA LEU A 764 0.22 21.43 7.77
C LEU A 764 0.66 20.78 6.45
N HIS A 765 1.84 21.15 5.93
CA HIS A 765 2.48 20.41 4.84
C HIS A 765 3.02 19.07 5.36
N LEU A 766 2.67 17.95 4.71
CA LEU A 766 2.99 16.58 5.15
C LEU A 766 4.50 16.40 5.38
N ASN A 767 5.31 16.66 4.35
CA ASN A 767 6.76 16.36 4.36
C ASN A 767 7.61 17.21 5.33
N LYS A 768 7.03 18.25 5.94
CA LYS A 768 7.74 19.15 6.89
C LYS A 768 7.03 19.32 8.24
N LEU A 769 5.76 18.90 8.35
CA LEU A 769 4.85 19.21 9.46
C LEU A 769 4.74 20.71 9.81
N LEU A 770 5.02 21.60 8.87
CA LEU A 770 4.91 23.06 9.07
C LEU A 770 3.53 23.58 8.62
N PRO A 771 2.93 24.57 9.31
CA PRO A 771 1.67 25.18 8.89
C PRO A 771 1.73 25.73 7.46
N ALA A 772 0.75 25.33 6.64
CA ALA A 772 0.54 25.86 5.29
C ALA A 772 -0.28 27.16 5.30
N VAL A 773 -1.14 27.33 6.32
CA VAL A 773 -1.97 28.51 6.57
C VAL A 773 -2.07 28.77 8.08
N PRO A 774 -2.47 29.99 8.49
CA PRO A 774 -2.89 30.25 9.87
C PRO A 774 -4.02 29.29 10.31
N PRO A 775 -4.07 28.88 11.59
CA PRO A 775 -5.12 27.99 12.09
C PRO A 775 -6.51 28.62 11.97
N LEU A 776 -7.49 27.84 11.52
CA LEU A 776 -8.88 28.30 11.34
C LEU A 776 -9.68 28.08 12.65
N PRO A 777 -10.19 29.15 13.30
CA PRO A 777 -10.91 29.04 14.57
C PRO A 777 -12.38 28.64 14.37
N MET A 778 -12.78 27.52 14.98
CA MET A 778 -14.12 26.94 14.92
C MET A 778 -15.00 27.27 16.14
N LYS A 779 -14.46 27.99 17.14
CA LYS A 779 -15.03 28.32 18.48
C LYS A 779 -15.45 27.14 19.37
N VAL A 780 -15.86 26.01 18.80
CA VAL A 780 -16.30 24.79 19.47
C VAL A 780 -15.24 23.69 19.27
N PRO A 781 -14.99 22.79 20.24
CA PRO A 781 -14.02 21.72 20.09
C PRO A 781 -14.36 20.82 18.90
N ILE A 782 -13.34 20.47 18.11
CA ILE A 782 -13.49 19.60 16.95
C ILE A 782 -13.53 18.14 17.41
N ARG A 783 -14.37 17.31 16.77
CA ARG A 783 -14.50 15.88 17.06
C ARG A 783 -14.36 14.97 15.84
N SER A 784 -14.52 15.49 14.63
CA SER A 784 -14.19 14.77 13.41
C SER A 784 -13.70 15.72 12.30
N VAL A 785 -12.78 15.24 11.47
CA VAL A 785 -12.26 15.95 10.29
C VAL A 785 -12.18 14.98 9.12
N ALA A 786 -12.79 15.33 7.99
CA ALA A 786 -12.70 14.60 6.73
C ALA A 786 -12.52 15.54 5.55
N VAL A 787 -12.17 14.98 4.39
CA VAL A 787 -11.98 15.70 3.11
C VAL A 787 -12.89 15.06 2.06
N THR A 788 -13.51 15.84 1.19
CA THR A 788 -14.31 15.30 0.07
C THR A 788 -13.41 14.62 -0.96
N LYS A 789 -14.03 13.75 -1.78
CA LYS A 789 -13.38 12.97 -2.84
C LYS A 789 -12.60 13.87 -3.83
N GLU A 790 -13.19 14.99 -4.23
CA GLU A 790 -12.64 15.96 -5.17
C GLU A 790 -11.59 16.88 -4.51
N ARG A 791 -11.33 16.71 -3.20
CA ARG A 791 -10.52 17.63 -2.38
C ARG A 791 -11.04 19.09 -2.44
N SER A 792 -12.35 19.23 -2.64
CA SER A 792 -13.09 20.49 -2.84
C SER A 792 -13.60 21.11 -1.54
N HIS A 793 -13.76 20.31 -0.48
CA HIS A 793 -14.23 20.75 0.83
C HIS A 793 -13.61 19.91 1.96
N VAL A 794 -13.48 20.53 3.13
CA VAL A 794 -13.19 19.87 4.41
C VAL A 794 -14.43 19.90 5.29
N LEU A 795 -14.70 18.77 5.92
CA LEU A 795 -15.88 18.53 6.76
C LEU A 795 -15.41 18.45 8.21
N VAL A 796 -15.91 19.34 9.08
CA VAL A 796 -15.49 19.48 10.48
C VAL A 796 -16.69 19.26 11.39
N GLY A 797 -16.75 18.11 12.06
CA GLY A 797 -17.77 17.82 13.06
C GLY A 797 -17.38 18.33 14.44
N LEU A 798 -18.31 18.99 15.13
CA LEU A 798 -18.09 19.71 16.39
C LEU A 798 -18.74 19.02 17.60
N GLU A 799 -18.30 19.43 18.79
CA GLU A 799 -18.84 18.96 20.09
C GLU A 799 -20.33 19.23 20.28
N ASP A 800 -20.89 20.27 19.67
CA ASP A 800 -22.30 20.64 19.75
C ASP A 800 -23.17 20.02 18.63
N GLY A 801 -22.65 18.98 17.95
CA GLY A 801 -23.37 18.23 16.91
C GLY A 801 -23.45 18.92 15.54
N LYS A 802 -22.88 20.11 15.41
CA LYS A 802 -22.91 20.90 14.17
C LYS A 802 -21.78 20.51 13.22
N LEU A 803 -21.99 20.76 11.94
CA LEU A 803 -20.99 20.56 10.88
C LEU A 803 -20.57 21.93 10.35
N ILE A 804 -19.27 22.20 10.36
CA ILE A 804 -18.68 23.27 9.56
C ILE A 804 -18.13 22.64 8.27
N VAL A 805 -18.45 23.27 7.15
CA VAL A 805 -17.94 22.93 5.82
C VAL A 805 -16.97 24.03 5.42
N VAL A 806 -15.69 23.70 5.21
CA VAL A 806 -14.67 24.63 4.74
C VAL A 806 -14.45 24.42 3.25
N GLY A 807 -14.64 25.45 2.44
CA GLY A 807 -14.41 25.47 0.99
C GLY A 807 -13.50 26.63 0.58
N ALA A 808 -13.24 26.79 -0.72
CA ALA A 808 -12.40 27.87 -1.25
C ALA A 808 -12.99 28.52 -2.51
N GLY A 809 -12.68 29.80 -2.71
CA GLY A 809 -13.00 30.56 -3.94
C GLY A 809 -13.99 31.72 -3.71
N GLN A 810 -14.57 32.23 -4.80
CA GLN A 810 -15.67 33.19 -4.80
C GLN A 810 -16.92 32.53 -5.39
N PRO A 811 -18.15 32.89 -4.94
CA PRO A 811 -19.34 32.59 -5.71
C PRO A 811 -19.37 33.54 -6.91
N SER A 812 -19.67 33.04 -8.11
CA SER A 812 -19.78 33.88 -9.30
C SER A 812 -20.87 34.95 -9.09
N GLU A 813 -20.51 36.24 -9.21
CA GLU A 813 -21.40 37.36 -8.88
C GLU A 813 -22.74 37.27 -9.62
N VAL A 814 -23.82 37.03 -8.86
CA VAL A 814 -25.17 36.99 -9.43
C VAL A 814 -25.57 38.40 -9.86
N ARG A 815 -25.75 38.59 -11.17
CA ARG A 815 -26.38 39.80 -11.72
C ARG A 815 -27.73 40.01 -11.04
N SER A 816 -27.83 41.07 -10.24
CA SER A 816 -28.87 41.32 -9.22
C SER A 816 -30.30 41.54 -9.74
N SER A 817 -30.57 41.30 -11.03
CA SER A 817 -31.81 41.66 -11.72
C SER A 817 -32.84 40.53 -11.85
N GLN A 818 -32.51 39.26 -11.58
CA GLN A 818 -33.43 38.13 -11.84
C GLN A 818 -34.27 37.64 -10.64
N PHE A 819 -33.82 37.80 -9.39
CA PHE A 819 -34.55 37.26 -8.22
C PHE A 819 -35.73 38.13 -7.74
N ALA A 820 -35.78 39.41 -8.13
CA ALA A 820 -36.55 40.45 -7.42
C ALA A 820 -38.10 40.45 -7.59
N ARG A 821 -38.74 39.42 -8.17
CA ARG A 821 -40.18 39.48 -8.52
C ARG A 821 -41.06 38.24 -8.28
N LYS A 822 -40.59 37.17 -7.62
CA LYS A 822 -41.40 35.93 -7.47
C LYS A 822 -41.45 35.25 -6.09
N LEU A 823 -41.19 35.96 -4.99
CA LEU A 823 -41.41 35.41 -3.64
C LEU A 823 -41.86 36.45 -2.61
N TRP A 824 -43.18 36.70 -2.58
CA TRP A 824 -43.91 37.12 -1.38
C TRP A 824 -45.07 36.15 -1.18
N ARG A 825 -45.34 35.76 0.08
CA ARG A 825 -46.30 34.70 0.51
C ARG A 825 -45.86 33.25 0.29
N SER A 826 -44.84 32.78 1.02
CA SER A 826 -44.83 31.41 1.58
C SER A 826 -43.85 31.29 2.73
N SER A 827 -44.31 30.87 3.91
CA SER A 827 -43.43 30.52 5.02
C SER A 827 -42.87 29.11 4.81
N ARG A 828 -41.56 28.98 4.57
CA ARG A 828 -40.89 27.67 4.44
C ARG A 828 -39.61 27.62 5.27
N ARG A 829 -39.35 26.43 5.84
CA ARG A 829 -38.05 26.08 6.43
C ARG A 829 -36.94 26.28 5.40
N ILE A 830 -35.81 26.86 5.83
CA ILE A 830 -34.57 26.88 5.07
C ILE A 830 -34.02 25.45 5.06
N SER A 831 -34.11 24.77 3.91
CA SER A 831 -33.60 23.40 3.71
C SER A 831 -32.55 23.31 2.59
N GLN A 832 -32.02 24.47 2.18
CA GLN A 832 -30.91 24.63 1.26
C GLN A 832 -30.03 25.76 1.82
N VAL A 833 -28.73 25.52 1.90
CA VAL A 833 -27.75 26.50 2.41
C VAL A 833 -27.29 27.37 1.24
N SER A 834 -27.79 28.59 1.14
CA SER A 834 -27.39 29.54 0.08
C SER A 834 -26.31 30.52 0.53
N SER A 835 -25.38 30.86 -0.36
CA SER A 835 -24.28 31.78 -0.07
C SER A 835 -24.79 33.16 0.36
N GLY A 836 -24.50 33.56 1.60
CA GLY A 836 -24.81 34.88 2.14
C GLY A 836 -25.37 34.87 3.56
N GLU A 837 -26.20 33.88 3.92
CA GLU A 837 -26.87 33.83 5.24
C GLU A 837 -26.19 32.87 6.24
N THR A 838 -25.15 32.15 5.83
CA THR A 838 -24.54 31.03 6.59
C THR A 838 -23.01 31.01 6.57
N GLU A 839 -22.36 32.11 6.17
CA GLU A 839 -20.91 32.24 6.27
C GLU A 839 -20.50 32.40 7.75
N TYR A 840 -19.55 31.59 8.21
CA TYR A 840 -19.20 31.48 9.61
C TYR A 840 -18.20 32.57 10.02
N ASN A 841 -18.71 33.76 10.34
CA ASN A 841 -17.89 34.87 10.81
C ASN A 841 -17.38 34.64 12.25
N PRO A 842 -16.06 34.48 12.47
CA PRO A 842 -15.53 34.31 13.83
C PRO A 842 -15.70 35.58 14.68
N GLY A 843 -15.71 36.77 14.07
CA GLY A 843 -15.79 38.06 14.78
C GLY A 843 -17.18 38.49 15.26
N GLU A 844 -18.27 37.90 14.76
CA GLU A 844 -19.64 38.37 15.04
C GLU A 844 -20.39 37.50 16.05
N ALA A 845 -19.94 37.54 17.30
CA ALA A 845 -20.75 37.22 18.49
C ALA A 845 -20.15 37.92 19.72
N ARG A 846 -21.01 38.49 20.58
CA ARG A 846 -20.68 38.99 21.92
C ARG A 846 -21.41 38.15 22.97
#